data_AF-A0A417CCT5-F1
#
_entry.id   AF-A0A417CCT5-F1
#
_cell.length_a   1.000
_cell.length_b   1.000
_cell.length_c   1.000
_cell.angle_alpha   90.00
_cell.angle_beta   90.00
_cell.angle_gamma   90.00
#
_symmetry.space_group_name_H-M   'P 1'
#
loop_
_entity.id
_entity.type
_entity.pdbx_description
1 polymer ?
#
loop_
_entity_poly.entity_id
_entity_poly.type
_entity_poly.pdbx_seq_one_letter_code
_entity_poly.pdbx_strand_id
1 'polypeptide(L)'
;MKKCPVCGKEWSDATRFCGSCGAKLEDGNIVVPDIVPDDGKEEQRKKTEPVKPSVKKTIEPVRPKTRETAENKKIAEEKEEEKNTAERKRAEYNKSDAVLPVKRRKKGWKIATALGLTAIVAVGAVVFCVKSGENMEHPFVELYGDSYEILTKEKLGHTITITDNGLDWLGDAVMQLSPDRKYLYYMENYDISTGTSRLYRCEYQKLSKKEEKNEKYKTKVAANVRVFYPLEDGKLLYIDKDSELFCYDGEVSVKIADSLQGYYQLKDGTGLVYTKGNADEGFDVCGVSYNNPTEEVFLADGMTDVMLADDQEHILCRRYDGQSEDDQLVFLTSFEEETKELGTPVSDMYAWENGAVYYFASGENTECELEDFVIDSRGNTEQWQELQKEAESYHPVPTECQSLYEYKDGEIKQITANDINNAGLYRGNSVLYLDVKKMEPVDLAEVKDADYMIDLLDQRIYEQGMYVKPTSRKNSIHIIGEVAKKIEDIDEEGENFWIYANETDLFLESGSDFWHAAIKNDEVSDLEEMPEGYVKSVTPTEIYYTSNFYTEGDNAYYDVNVIENGKSRCLAKEVLEDYVKIYEDGTVMAYTDRNSDGEYELSIFDKKGNKTKIADGVTKAIREEDGDIVYDSRHDLMLYQKEESERIGIGIVDFWYADEMKTEQNFRLDW
;
A
#
# COMPACT_ATOMS: atom_id res chain seq x y z
N MET A 1 -0.93 -19.30 47.90
CA MET A 1 -0.96 -19.01 46.45
C MET A 1 -0.64 -20.30 45.73
N LYS A 2 -1.48 -20.70 44.77
CA LYS A 2 -1.27 -21.91 43.95
C LYS A 2 -0.53 -21.50 42.67
N LYS A 3 0.19 -22.43 42.04
CA LYS A 3 0.86 -22.22 40.75
C LYS A 3 0.11 -22.95 39.64
N CYS A 4 0.02 -22.34 38.46
CA CYS A 4 -0.53 -22.99 37.28
C CYS A 4 0.33 -24.23 36.94
N PRO A 5 -0.25 -25.43 36.75
CA PRO A 5 0.53 -26.62 36.41
C PRO A 5 1.12 -26.59 35.00
N VAL A 6 0.63 -25.69 34.13
CA VAL A 6 1.10 -25.56 32.74
C VAL A 6 2.24 -24.54 32.63
N CYS A 7 2.11 -23.36 33.22
CA CYS A 7 3.09 -22.26 33.05
C CYS A 7 3.77 -21.80 34.35
N GLY A 8 3.43 -22.38 35.50
CA GLY A 8 4.08 -22.09 36.79
C GLY A 8 3.72 -20.76 37.45
N LYS A 9 2.93 -19.90 36.80
CA LYS A 9 2.55 -18.57 37.31
C LYS A 9 1.57 -18.66 38.49
N GLU A 10 1.73 -17.78 39.47
CA GLU A 10 0.91 -17.79 40.70
C GLU A 10 -0.50 -17.24 40.46
N TRP A 11 -1.49 -17.82 41.14
CA TRP A 11 -2.89 -17.38 41.08
C TRP A 11 -3.58 -17.48 42.45
N SER A 12 -4.73 -16.80 42.56
CA SER A 12 -5.55 -16.71 43.77
C SER A 12 -6.83 -17.55 43.64
N ASP A 13 -7.30 -18.20 44.71
CA ASP A 13 -8.32 -19.27 44.70
C ASP A 13 -9.69 -18.92 44.04
N ALA A 14 -9.91 -17.68 43.60
CA ALA A 14 -11.12 -17.24 42.90
C ALA A 14 -11.10 -17.43 41.36
N THR A 15 -9.97 -17.82 40.75
CA THR A 15 -9.83 -17.91 39.29
C THR A 15 -9.99 -19.34 38.76
N ARG A 16 -10.95 -19.58 37.86
CA ARG A 16 -11.17 -20.89 37.21
C ARG A 16 -10.23 -21.18 36.03
N PHE A 17 -9.58 -20.14 35.52
CA PHE A 17 -8.67 -20.21 34.38
C PHE A 17 -7.41 -19.38 34.67
N CYS A 18 -6.26 -19.82 34.18
CA CYS A 18 -5.02 -19.08 34.27
C CYS A 18 -5.06 -17.90 33.31
N GLY A 19 -5.05 -16.67 33.83
CA GLY A 19 -5.05 -15.46 33.00
C GLY A 19 -3.79 -15.25 32.15
N SER A 20 -2.78 -16.13 32.25
CA SER A 20 -1.55 -16.02 31.46
C SER A 20 -1.45 -17.04 30.32
N CYS A 21 -2.18 -18.16 30.38
CA CYS A 21 -2.08 -19.21 29.36
C CYS A 21 -3.41 -19.91 29.06
N GLY A 22 -4.54 -19.42 29.62
CA GLY A 22 -5.88 -19.95 29.39
C GLY A 22 -6.19 -21.31 30.04
N ALA A 23 -5.20 -21.96 30.66
CA ALA A 23 -5.39 -23.30 31.23
C ALA A 23 -6.44 -23.32 32.34
N LYS A 24 -7.35 -24.30 32.30
CA LYS A 24 -8.38 -24.50 33.31
C LYS A 24 -7.76 -25.00 34.62
N LEU A 25 -8.06 -24.31 35.72
CA LEU A 25 -7.51 -24.58 37.04
C LEU A 25 -8.57 -25.34 37.86
N GLU A 26 -8.50 -26.66 37.86
CA GLU A 26 -9.41 -27.52 38.63
C GLU A 26 -8.79 -27.94 39.97
N ASP A 27 -9.56 -27.82 41.05
CA ASP A 27 -9.16 -28.28 42.38
C ASP A 27 -9.11 -29.82 42.44
N GLY A 28 -7.92 -30.37 42.17
CA GLY A 28 -7.45 -31.65 42.71
C GLY A 28 -7.97 -32.95 42.08
N ASN A 29 -7.28 -33.46 41.06
CA ASN A 29 -6.60 -34.77 41.11
C ASN A 29 -5.80 -35.05 39.82
N ILE A 30 -4.64 -35.70 40.02
CA ILE A 30 -3.52 -35.88 39.09
C ILE A 30 -3.69 -37.14 38.22
N VAL A 31 -3.30 -37.08 36.94
CA VAL A 31 -2.54 -38.15 36.25
C VAL A 31 -1.54 -37.48 35.27
N VAL A 32 -0.26 -37.86 35.38
CA VAL A 32 0.88 -37.42 34.54
C VAL A 32 1.41 -38.61 33.75
N PRO A 33 1.94 -38.41 32.53
CA PRO A 33 3.15 -39.12 32.09
C PRO A 33 4.20 -38.11 31.57
N ASP A 34 5.26 -37.88 32.35
CA ASP A 34 6.61 -38.45 32.26
C ASP A 34 7.50 -37.74 31.22
N ILE A 35 8.28 -36.76 31.72
CA ILE A 35 9.52 -36.28 31.10
C ILE A 35 10.61 -36.29 32.18
N VAL A 36 11.74 -36.91 31.85
CA VAL A 36 12.96 -37.07 32.67
C VAL A 36 13.80 -35.77 32.61
N PRO A 37 14.50 -35.35 33.70
CA PRO A 37 15.11 -34.02 33.85
C PRO A 37 16.64 -33.99 33.69
N ASP A 38 17.20 -32.78 33.47
CA ASP A 38 18.55 -32.30 33.89
C ASP A 38 18.74 -30.85 33.37
N ASP A 39 19.47 -29.88 33.95
CA ASP A 39 19.89 -29.54 35.31
C ASP A 39 20.67 -28.19 35.24
N GLY A 40 20.49 -27.29 36.22
CA GLY A 40 21.48 -26.28 36.67
C GLY A 40 21.58 -24.93 35.91
N LYS A 41 21.82 -23.75 36.52
CA LYS A 41 22.20 -23.31 37.88
C LYS A 41 21.87 -21.82 38.10
N GLU A 42 21.61 -21.46 39.36
CA GLU A 42 21.47 -20.10 39.92
C GLU A 42 22.82 -19.36 40.13
N GLU A 43 22.73 -18.02 40.26
CA GLU A 43 23.35 -17.09 41.26
C GLU A 43 23.58 -15.70 40.59
N GLN A 44 23.44 -14.50 41.17
CA GLN A 44 23.20 -13.97 42.52
C GLN A 44 22.72 -12.50 42.38
N ARG A 45 21.76 -12.05 43.20
CA ARG A 45 21.32 -10.64 43.35
C ARG A 45 22.01 -9.97 44.55
N LYS A 46 22.41 -8.70 44.42
CA LYS A 46 22.67 -7.77 45.54
C LYS A 46 21.85 -6.49 45.38
N LYS A 47 21.23 -6.08 46.50
CA LYS A 47 20.38 -4.89 46.72
C LYS A 47 21.20 -3.61 46.88
N THR A 48 20.63 -2.47 46.46
CA THR A 48 20.62 -1.22 47.27
C THR A 48 19.48 -0.29 46.86
N GLU A 49 18.86 0.35 47.86
CA GLU A 49 17.70 1.27 47.83
C GLU A 49 18.09 2.75 47.58
N PRO A 50 17.13 3.66 47.33
CA PRO A 50 17.33 4.89 46.55
C PRO A 50 17.62 6.16 47.36
N VAL A 51 18.25 7.15 46.71
CA VAL A 51 18.51 8.50 47.25
C VAL A 51 17.57 9.52 46.60
N LYS A 52 16.88 10.31 47.44
CA LYS A 52 16.06 11.48 47.05
C LYS A 52 16.94 12.67 46.62
N PRO A 53 16.52 13.51 45.66
CA PRO A 53 17.15 14.82 45.45
C PRO A 53 16.42 15.94 46.21
N SER A 54 17.20 16.93 46.63
CA SER A 54 16.73 18.18 47.20
C SER A 54 17.42 19.37 46.53
N VAL A 55 16.62 20.39 46.21
CA VAL A 55 16.84 21.85 46.34
C VAL A 55 16.47 22.64 45.08
N LYS A 56 15.49 23.53 45.29
CA LYS A 56 15.02 24.63 44.44
C LYS A 56 16.07 25.74 44.27
N LYS A 57 16.02 26.45 43.14
CA LYS A 57 16.15 27.93 43.12
C LYS A 57 15.32 28.54 41.99
N THR A 58 14.73 29.69 42.31
CA THR A 58 13.73 30.48 41.59
C THR A 58 14.40 31.68 40.92
N ILE A 59 14.01 32.06 39.70
CA ILE A 59 14.14 33.42 39.13
C ILE A 59 12.88 33.72 38.28
N GLU A 60 12.41 34.97 38.38
CA GLU A 60 11.11 35.55 37.98
C GLU A 60 10.85 35.70 36.46
N PRO A 61 9.58 35.87 36.01
CA PRO A 61 9.25 36.14 34.60
C PRO A 61 9.25 37.64 34.27
N VAL A 62 9.91 38.01 33.16
CA VAL A 62 9.89 39.35 32.58
C VAL A 62 8.71 39.49 31.59
N ARG A 63 7.93 40.55 31.75
CA ARG A 63 6.75 40.93 30.95
C ARG A 63 7.15 41.83 29.77
N PRO A 64 6.74 41.57 28.51
CA PRO A 64 6.83 42.58 27.45
C PRO A 64 5.57 43.46 27.40
N LYS A 65 5.80 44.74 27.12
CA LYS A 65 4.79 45.80 26.99
C LYS A 65 4.28 45.90 25.55
N THR A 66 3.00 46.23 25.46
CA THR A 66 2.18 46.60 24.30
C THR A 66 2.82 47.67 23.38
N ARG A 67 2.72 47.46 22.06
CA ARG A 67 2.84 48.50 21.03
C ARG A 67 1.82 48.22 19.90
N GLU A 68 0.55 48.49 20.19
CA GLU A 68 -0.51 48.59 19.17
C GLU A 68 -0.47 49.96 18.48
N THR A 69 -1.19 50.06 17.35
CA THR A 69 -1.51 51.25 16.52
C THR A 69 -0.52 51.66 15.42
N ALA A 70 -0.46 50.86 14.35
CA ALA A 70 -0.33 51.35 12.96
C ALA A 70 -0.70 50.26 11.92
N GLU A 71 -0.45 48.98 12.20
CA GLU A 71 -0.70 47.86 11.26
C GLU A 71 -2.18 47.48 11.10
N ASN A 72 -2.96 47.52 12.18
CA ASN A 72 -4.38 47.10 12.14
C ASN A 72 -5.28 48.01 11.28
N LYS A 73 -4.83 49.22 10.92
CA LYS A 73 -5.58 50.12 10.04
C LYS A 73 -5.38 49.79 8.56
N LYS A 74 -4.23 49.23 8.18
CA LYS A 74 -3.90 48.89 6.79
C LYS A 74 -4.60 47.62 6.33
N ILE A 75 -4.73 46.64 7.23
CA ILE A 75 -5.44 45.36 6.99
C ILE A 75 -6.95 45.57 6.85
N ALA A 76 -7.51 46.61 7.49
CA ALA A 76 -8.94 46.92 7.39
C ALA A 76 -9.31 47.59 6.05
N GLU A 77 -8.42 48.45 5.51
CA GLU A 77 -8.64 49.12 4.22
C GLU A 77 -8.52 48.15 3.03
N GLU A 78 -7.60 47.18 3.07
CA GLU A 78 -7.46 46.14 2.03
C GLU A 78 -8.67 45.18 1.98
N LYS A 79 -9.24 44.82 3.14
CA LYS A 79 -10.44 43.95 3.21
C LYS A 79 -11.72 44.63 2.70
N GLU A 80 -11.80 45.96 2.73
CA GLU A 80 -12.95 46.71 2.23
C GLU A 80 -12.91 46.91 0.70
N GLU A 81 -11.72 46.93 0.10
CA GLU A 81 -11.52 47.04 -1.35
C GLU A 81 -11.79 45.71 -2.09
N GLU A 82 -11.43 44.57 -1.48
CA GLU A 82 -11.78 43.23 -1.99
C GLU A 82 -13.29 42.97 -2.01
N LYS A 83 -13.98 43.38 -0.94
CA LYS A 83 -15.43 43.20 -0.81
C LYS A 83 -16.21 44.00 -1.86
N ASN A 84 -15.80 45.25 -2.13
CA ASN A 84 -16.42 46.09 -3.16
C ASN A 84 -16.19 45.57 -4.59
N THR A 85 -15.10 44.83 -4.82
CA THR A 85 -14.77 44.22 -6.12
C THR A 85 -15.56 42.94 -6.37
N ALA A 86 -15.79 42.13 -5.33
CA ALA A 86 -16.62 40.93 -5.39
C ALA A 86 -18.12 41.25 -5.62
N GLU A 87 -18.63 42.31 -5.01
CA GLU A 87 -20.03 42.74 -5.20
C GLU A 87 -20.29 43.29 -6.61
N ARG A 88 -19.29 43.93 -7.25
CA ARG A 88 -19.39 44.36 -8.66
C ARG A 88 -19.44 43.18 -9.64
N LYS A 89 -18.67 42.11 -9.40
CA LYS A 89 -18.70 40.89 -10.25
C LYS A 89 -20.01 40.11 -10.11
N ARG A 90 -20.65 40.14 -8.93
CA ARG A 90 -21.94 39.48 -8.67
C ARG A 90 -23.12 40.18 -9.37
N ALA A 91 -23.02 41.48 -9.64
CA ALA A 91 -24.06 42.27 -10.31
C ALA A 91 -24.07 42.10 -11.86
N GLU A 92 -22.94 41.70 -12.47
CA GLU A 92 -22.87 41.44 -13.91
C GLU A 92 -23.38 40.04 -14.30
N TYR A 93 -23.36 39.07 -13.38
CA TYR A 93 -23.78 37.68 -13.65
C TYR A 93 -25.31 37.50 -13.72
N ASN A 94 -26.10 38.39 -13.11
CA ASN A 94 -27.57 38.28 -13.03
C ASN A 94 -28.34 38.90 -14.20
N LYS A 95 -27.70 39.16 -15.36
CA LYS A 95 -28.34 39.85 -16.51
C LYS A 95 -28.51 39.01 -17.79
N SER A 96 -28.29 37.70 -17.77
CA SER A 96 -28.44 36.86 -18.96
C SER A 96 -29.38 35.67 -18.75
N ASP A 97 -30.68 35.94 -18.63
CA ASP A 97 -31.75 34.96 -18.83
C ASP A 97 -32.69 35.45 -19.94
N ALA A 98 -32.54 34.91 -21.16
CA ALA A 98 -33.57 34.89 -22.21
C ALA A 98 -33.24 33.91 -23.38
N VAL A 99 -33.85 32.71 -23.33
CA VAL A 99 -34.50 31.91 -24.41
C VAL A 99 -33.74 31.52 -25.73
N LEU A 100 -33.33 30.22 -25.79
CA LEU A 100 -33.34 29.17 -26.86
C LEU A 100 -32.65 29.37 -28.25
N PRO A 101 -32.32 28.32 -29.08
CA PRO A 101 -32.36 26.84 -28.90
C PRO A 101 -31.07 26.06 -29.29
N VAL A 102 -31.11 24.75 -29.00
CA VAL A 102 -30.13 23.66 -29.22
C VAL A 102 -29.63 23.47 -30.66
N LYS A 103 -28.30 23.33 -30.85
CA LYS A 103 -27.67 22.42 -31.84
C LYS A 103 -26.34 21.85 -31.31
N ARG A 104 -26.29 20.51 -31.19
CA ARG A 104 -25.09 19.72 -30.82
C ARG A 104 -23.99 19.84 -31.87
N ARG A 105 -22.75 20.09 -31.43
CA ARG A 105 -21.53 19.71 -32.17
C ARG A 105 -20.37 19.44 -31.19
N LYS A 106 -19.86 18.20 -31.24
CA LYS A 106 -18.68 17.72 -30.51
C LYS A 106 -17.42 18.49 -30.94
N LYS A 107 -16.62 18.98 -29.98
CA LYS A 107 -15.16 19.13 -30.11
C LYS A 107 -14.52 19.29 -28.73
N GLY A 108 -13.42 18.56 -28.52
CA GLY A 108 -12.79 18.29 -27.23
C GLY A 108 -12.27 19.51 -26.47
N TRP A 109 -12.20 19.36 -25.16
CA TRP A 109 -11.70 20.37 -24.23
C TRP A 109 -10.49 19.80 -23.48
N LYS A 110 -9.36 20.49 -23.60
CA LYS A 110 -8.15 20.32 -22.77
C LYS A 110 -8.41 20.99 -21.42
N ILE A 111 -8.54 20.24 -20.33
CA ILE A 111 -8.74 20.82 -19.00
C ILE A 111 -7.42 21.43 -18.53
N ALA A 112 -7.47 22.72 -18.20
CA ALA A 112 -6.41 23.43 -17.51
C ALA A 112 -6.47 23.06 -16.02
N THR A 113 -5.33 22.59 -15.51
CA THR A 113 -5.06 22.26 -14.12
C THR A 113 -5.15 23.51 -13.25
N ALA A 114 -6.07 23.51 -12.29
CA ALA A 114 -6.03 24.37 -11.12
C ALA A 114 -5.84 23.45 -9.90
N LEU A 115 -4.62 23.47 -9.37
CA LEU A 115 -4.19 22.76 -8.17
C LEU A 115 -5.02 23.20 -6.97
N GLY A 116 -5.66 22.23 -6.32
CA GLY A 116 -6.38 22.40 -5.07
C GLY A 116 -6.59 21.02 -4.44
N LEU A 117 -5.60 20.60 -3.64
CA LEU A 117 -5.65 19.56 -2.61
C LEU A 117 -6.61 18.39 -2.89
N THR A 118 -6.16 17.45 -3.72
CA THR A 118 -6.70 16.09 -3.73
C THR A 118 -6.21 15.36 -2.49
N ALA A 119 -7.10 15.16 -1.51
CA ALA A 119 -6.94 14.06 -0.58
C ALA A 119 -6.88 12.78 -1.40
N ILE A 120 -5.74 12.10 -1.38
CA ILE A 120 -5.58 10.79 -1.99
C ILE A 120 -6.43 9.84 -1.14
N VAL A 121 -7.61 9.50 -1.64
CA VAL A 121 -8.37 8.37 -1.11
C VAL A 121 -7.72 7.13 -1.71
N ALA A 122 -6.78 6.54 -0.98
CA ALA A 122 -6.32 5.19 -1.28
C ALA A 122 -7.47 4.23 -0.97
N VAL A 123 -8.29 3.92 -1.98
CA VAL A 123 -9.25 2.81 -1.90
C VAL A 123 -8.44 1.54 -2.12
N GLY A 124 -7.88 0.99 -1.03
CA GLY A 124 -7.34 -0.36 -1.03
C GLY A 124 -8.50 -1.35 -1.11
N ALA A 125 -8.45 -2.27 -2.07
CA ALA A 125 -9.35 -3.42 -2.12
C ALA A 125 -9.19 -4.23 -0.82
N VAL A 126 -10.30 -4.43 -0.10
CA VAL A 126 -10.31 -5.16 1.17
C VAL A 126 -10.42 -6.65 0.89
N VAL A 127 -9.40 -7.43 1.27
CA VAL A 127 -9.48 -8.89 1.33
C VAL A 127 -9.65 -9.32 2.79
N PHE A 128 -10.85 -9.73 3.17
CA PHE A 128 -11.10 -10.36 4.47
C PHE A 128 -10.72 -11.84 4.42
N CYS A 129 -9.57 -12.23 4.98
CA CYS A 129 -9.26 -13.63 5.22
C CYS A 129 -9.92 -14.11 6.52
N VAL A 130 -11.16 -14.61 6.45
CA VAL A 130 -11.76 -15.39 7.54
C VAL A 130 -11.91 -16.83 7.08
N LYS A 131 -11.41 -17.78 7.89
CA LYS A 131 -11.66 -19.21 7.69
C LYS A 131 -13.16 -19.44 7.59
N SER A 132 -13.61 -19.85 6.41
CA SER A 132 -15.00 -20.18 6.13
C SER A 132 -15.49 -21.25 7.11
N GLY A 133 -16.52 -20.89 7.88
CA GLY A 133 -17.31 -21.87 8.61
C GLY A 133 -18.04 -22.74 7.59
N GLU A 134 -17.93 -24.07 7.74
CA GLU A 134 -18.68 -25.03 6.93
C GLU A 134 -20.19 -24.69 7.01
N ASN A 135 -20.80 -24.30 5.88
CA ASN A 135 -22.24 -24.07 5.60
C ASN A 135 -22.79 -22.61 5.54
N MET A 136 -22.01 -21.58 5.22
CA MET A 136 -22.62 -20.25 4.91
C MET A 136 -22.73 -19.99 3.40
N GLU A 137 -23.97 -19.86 2.91
CA GLU A 137 -24.31 -19.57 1.50
C GLU A 137 -23.71 -18.23 1.03
N HIS A 138 -23.03 -18.25 -0.12
CA HIS A 138 -22.31 -17.10 -0.70
C HIS A 138 -23.28 -16.25 -1.54
N PRO A 139 -23.60 -14.99 -1.16
CA PRO A 139 -24.47 -14.15 -1.95
C PRO A 139 -23.69 -13.41 -3.05
N PHE A 140 -24.34 -13.23 -4.20
CA PHE A 140 -23.94 -12.27 -5.22
C PHE A 140 -24.83 -11.05 -5.07
N VAL A 141 -24.28 -9.85 -5.21
CA VAL A 141 -25.10 -8.65 -5.32
C VAL A 141 -24.99 -8.09 -6.72
N GLU A 142 -26.15 -7.93 -7.34
CA GLU A 142 -26.36 -7.44 -8.69
C GLU A 142 -26.84 -5.99 -8.63
N LEU A 143 -26.36 -5.17 -9.57
CA LEU A 143 -27.00 -3.90 -9.88
C LEU A 143 -27.92 -4.08 -11.09
N TYR A 144 -29.21 -3.78 -10.91
CA TYR A 144 -30.21 -3.74 -11.97
C TYR A 144 -30.73 -2.30 -12.12
N GLY A 145 -30.18 -1.55 -13.08
CA GLY A 145 -30.47 -0.11 -13.20
C GLY A 145 -29.94 0.67 -12.00
N ASP A 146 -30.83 1.34 -11.26
CA ASP A 146 -30.50 2.01 -10.00
C ASP A 146 -30.80 1.11 -8.78
N SER A 147 -31.16 -0.17 -8.96
CA SER A 147 -31.52 -1.07 -7.87
C SER A 147 -30.39 -2.03 -7.50
N TYR A 148 -30.07 -2.15 -6.21
CA TYR A 148 -29.24 -3.25 -5.70
C TYR A 148 -30.12 -4.46 -5.41
N GLU A 149 -29.77 -5.61 -5.97
CA GLU A 149 -30.50 -6.86 -5.80
C GLU A 149 -29.55 -7.97 -5.33
N ILE A 150 -30.01 -8.82 -4.42
CA ILE A 150 -29.21 -9.95 -3.94
C ILE A 150 -29.68 -11.28 -4.53
N LEU A 151 -28.71 -12.09 -4.93
CA LEU A 151 -28.87 -13.45 -5.39
C LEU A 151 -28.15 -14.39 -4.40
N THR A 152 -28.76 -15.50 -4.04
CA THR A 152 -28.16 -16.54 -3.17
C THR A 152 -28.12 -17.87 -3.90
N LYS A 153 -27.09 -18.72 -3.68
CA LYS A 153 -26.94 -20.04 -4.36
C LYS A 153 -28.18 -20.96 -4.26
N GLU A 154 -29.05 -20.85 -3.24
CA GLU A 154 -30.34 -21.58 -3.17
C GLU A 154 -31.52 -20.97 -3.97
N LYS A 155 -31.40 -19.71 -4.42
CA LYS A 155 -32.46 -18.93 -5.10
C LYS A 155 -32.08 -18.57 -6.55
N LEU A 156 -31.34 -19.46 -7.21
CA LEU A 156 -30.98 -19.33 -8.63
C LEU A 156 -32.21 -18.94 -9.48
N GLY A 157 -32.12 -17.82 -10.21
CA GLY A 157 -33.19 -17.28 -11.04
C GLY A 157 -34.21 -16.37 -10.33
N HIS A 158 -33.98 -16.00 -9.06
CA HIS A 158 -34.80 -15.02 -8.34
C HIS A 158 -33.97 -14.10 -7.46
N THR A 159 -33.84 -12.86 -7.90
CA THR A 159 -33.23 -11.79 -7.14
C THR A 159 -34.17 -11.22 -6.07
N ILE A 160 -33.61 -10.56 -5.07
CA ILE A 160 -34.38 -9.82 -4.06
C ILE A 160 -33.83 -8.39 -3.96
N THR A 161 -34.68 -7.42 -4.26
CA THR A 161 -34.35 -5.98 -4.16
C THR A 161 -33.97 -5.59 -2.73
N ILE A 162 -32.74 -5.08 -2.58
CA ILE A 162 -32.25 -4.42 -1.37
C ILE A 162 -32.68 -2.97 -1.37
N THR A 163 -32.49 -2.25 -2.48
CA THR A 163 -32.90 -0.85 -2.66
C THR A 163 -33.04 -0.49 -4.13
N ASP A 164 -33.81 0.57 -4.42
CA ASP A 164 -33.98 1.18 -5.75
C ASP A 164 -33.20 2.50 -5.92
N ASN A 165 -32.29 2.82 -4.99
CA ASN A 165 -31.44 4.03 -5.04
C ASN A 165 -29.95 3.70 -4.88
N GLY A 166 -29.54 2.59 -5.50
CA GLY A 166 -28.17 2.22 -5.69
C GLY A 166 -27.40 3.23 -6.53
N LEU A 167 -26.08 3.14 -6.42
CA LEU A 167 -25.08 4.00 -7.02
C LEU A 167 -24.19 3.10 -7.89
N ASP A 168 -24.26 3.29 -9.20
CA ASP A 168 -23.58 2.46 -10.20
C ASP A 168 -22.09 2.79 -10.37
N TRP A 169 -21.68 4.00 -10.00
CA TRP A 169 -20.37 4.57 -10.33
C TRP A 169 -19.33 4.53 -9.19
N LEU A 170 -19.63 3.92 -8.04
CA LEU A 170 -18.75 3.96 -6.84
C LEU A 170 -18.21 2.57 -6.38
N GLY A 171 -18.49 1.48 -7.11
CA GLY A 171 -17.87 0.16 -6.88
C GLY A 171 -18.06 -0.40 -5.46
N ASP A 172 -17.06 -1.09 -4.91
CA ASP A 172 -17.11 -1.71 -3.55
C ASP A 172 -17.26 -0.70 -2.39
N ALA A 173 -17.02 0.59 -2.64
CA ALA A 173 -17.07 1.62 -1.60
C ALA A 173 -18.50 1.90 -1.09
N VAL A 174 -19.52 1.44 -1.82
CA VAL A 174 -20.94 1.67 -1.46
C VAL A 174 -21.60 0.46 -0.85
N MET A 175 -20.99 -0.73 -0.87
CA MET A 175 -21.66 -1.95 -0.42
C MET A 175 -20.67 -3.06 -0.04
N GLN A 176 -20.85 -3.63 1.16
CA GLN A 176 -19.96 -4.69 1.66
C GLN A 176 -20.71 -5.64 2.61
N LEU A 177 -20.34 -6.92 2.60
CA LEU A 177 -20.84 -7.91 3.57
C LEU A 177 -20.13 -7.75 4.93
N SER A 178 -20.83 -8.11 6.01
CA SER A 178 -20.15 -8.34 7.28
C SER A 178 -19.23 -9.56 7.20
N PRO A 179 -18.10 -9.60 7.93
CA PRO A 179 -17.19 -10.74 7.94
C PRO A 179 -17.88 -12.06 8.34
N ASP A 180 -18.85 -11.99 9.25
CA ASP A 180 -19.67 -13.13 9.67
C ASP A 180 -20.81 -13.48 8.69
N ARG A 181 -20.93 -12.74 7.59
CA ARG A 181 -21.90 -12.92 6.50
C ARG A 181 -23.36 -12.89 6.94
N LYS A 182 -23.68 -12.32 8.10
CA LYS A 182 -25.06 -12.17 8.57
C LYS A 182 -25.73 -10.91 8.01
N TYR A 183 -24.94 -9.90 7.65
CA TYR A 183 -25.42 -8.59 7.27
C TYR A 183 -24.80 -8.12 5.96
N LEU A 184 -25.58 -7.36 5.20
CA LEU A 184 -25.11 -6.56 4.07
C LEU A 184 -25.21 -5.09 4.46
N TYR A 185 -24.13 -4.35 4.29
CA TYR A 185 -24.10 -2.90 4.45
C TYR A 185 -24.07 -2.23 3.11
N TYR A 186 -24.84 -1.15 2.95
CA TYR A 186 -24.92 -0.46 1.68
C TYR A 186 -25.26 1.03 1.86
N MET A 187 -24.81 1.82 0.90
CA MET A 187 -25.03 3.25 0.81
C MET A 187 -26.11 3.59 -0.21
N GLU A 188 -26.91 4.60 0.09
CA GLU A 188 -27.90 5.16 -0.83
C GLU A 188 -27.80 6.69 -0.88
N ASN A 189 -28.35 7.28 -1.94
CA ASN A 189 -28.57 8.72 -2.06
C ASN A 189 -27.28 9.54 -1.90
N TYR A 190 -26.27 9.24 -2.72
CA TYR A 190 -25.01 9.99 -2.71
C TYR A 190 -25.23 11.46 -3.07
N ASP A 191 -24.76 12.33 -2.19
CA ASP A 191 -24.72 13.77 -2.40
C ASP A 191 -23.34 14.16 -2.91
N ILE A 192 -23.25 14.42 -4.22
CA ILE A 192 -22.03 14.85 -4.90
C ILE A 192 -21.45 16.14 -4.30
N SER A 193 -22.29 17.01 -3.73
CA SER A 193 -21.82 18.28 -3.16
C SER A 193 -21.06 18.10 -1.84
N THR A 194 -21.35 17.03 -1.10
CA THR A 194 -20.74 16.73 0.20
C THR A 194 -19.86 15.48 0.19
N GLY A 195 -19.94 14.67 -0.87
CA GLY A 195 -19.27 13.38 -1.00
C GLY A 195 -19.80 12.33 -0.02
N THR A 196 -21.10 12.37 0.31
CA THR A 196 -21.65 11.54 1.39
C THR A 196 -22.95 10.83 1.02
N SER A 197 -23.27 9.74 1.74
CA SER A 197 -24.45 8.90 1.53
C SER A 197 -25.20 8.59 2.83
N ARG A 198 -26.33 7.90 2.70
CA ARG A 198 -27.03 7.26 3.83
C ARG A 198 -26.59 5.81 3.93
N LEU A 199 -26.12 5.40 5.11
CA LEU A 199 -25.66 4.04 5.36
C LEU A 199 -26.78 3.20 5.96
N TYR A 200 -26.94 1.99 5.44
CA TYR A 200 -27.91 1.00 5.90
C TYR A 200 -27.26 -0.34 6.18
N ARG A 201 -27.91 -1.10 7.05
CA ARG A 201 -27.63 -2.52 7.34
C ARG A 201 -28.84 -3.35 6.96
N CYS A 202 -28.62 -4.48 6.30
CA CYS A 202 -29.66 -5.40 5.87
C CYS A 202 -29.39 -6.82 6.37
N GLU A 203 -30.37 -7.45 7.01
CA GLU A 203 -30.37 -8.90 7.29
C GLU A 203 -30.77 -9.68 6.03
N TYR A 204 -29.89 -9.68 5.04
CA TYR A 204 -30.21 -10.02 3.66
C TYR A 204 -30.76 -11.45 3.49
N GLN A 205 -30.31 -12.40 4.31
CA GLN A 205 -30.77 -13.79 4.29
C GLN A 205 -32.25 -13.93 4.69
N LYS A 206 -32.79 -12.97 5.46
CA LYS A 206 -34.19 -12.95 5.90
C LYS A 206 -35.12 -12.30 4.89
N LEU A 207 -34.58 -11.71 3.83
CA LEU A 207 -35.38 -11.09 2.78
C LEU A 207 -36.20 -12.13 2.04
N SER A 208 -37.40 -11.71 1.63
CA SER A 208 -38.34 -12.52 0.87
C SER A 208 -38.70 -11.83 -0.45
N LYS A 209 -39.32 -12.57 -1.37
CA LYS A 209 -39.82 -12.01 -2.64
C LYS A 209 -40.93 -10.95 -2.48
N LYS A 210 -41.43 -10.74 -1.27
CA LYS A 210 -42.44 -9.74 -0.95
C LYS A 210 -41.76 -8.53 -0.34
N GLU A 211 -41.36 -7.58 -1.18
CA GLU A 211 -40.62 -6.37 -0.80
C GLU A 211 -41.29 -5.62 0.36
N GLU A 212 -42.63 -5.57 0.39
CA GLU A 212 -43.38 -4.90 1.45
C GLU A 212 -43.17 -5.52 2.85
N LYS A 213 -42.62 -6.74 2.91
CA LYS A 213 -42.28 -7.44 4.17
C LYS A 213 -40.82 -7.29 4.56
N ASN A 214 -39.98 -6.74 3.69
CA ASN A 214 -38.53 -6.70 3.85
C ASN A 214 -38.04 -5.48 4.63
N GLU A 215 -38.81 -4.39 4.66
CA GLU A 215 -38.42 -3.13 5.32
C GLU A 215 -38.00 -3.30 6.79
N LYS A 216 -38.61 -4.23 7.51
CA LYS A 216 -38.24 -4.53 8.91
C LYS A 216 -36.86 -5.16 9.09
N TYR A 217 -36.22 -5.61 8.02
CA TYR A 217 -34.88 -6.20 8.01
C TYR A 217 -33.81 -5.22 7.52
N LYS A 218 -34.22 -4.00 7.15
CA LYS A 218 -33.35 -2.90 6.75
C LYS A 218 -33.31 -1.89 7.88
N THR A 219 -32.12 -1.55 8.35
CA THR A 219 -31.91 -0.58 9.42
C THR A 219 -31.06 0.56 8.87
N LYS A 220 -31.56 1.79 8.96
CA LYS A 220 -30.74 2.97 8.69
C LYS A 220 -29.75 3.13 9.83
N VAL A 221 -28.46 3.05 9.52
CA VAL A 221 -27.36 3.22 10.49
C VAL A 221 -27.08 4.69 10.71
N ALA A 222 -26.79 5.42 9.62
CA ALA A 222 -26.37 6.81 9.69
C ALA A 222 -26.71 7.60 8.42
N ALA A 223 -26.57 8.92 8.49
CA ALA A 223 -26.67 9.83 7.36
C ALA A 223 -25.37 10.62 7.22
N ASN A 224 -25.06 11.05 5.99
CA ASN A 224 -23.85 11.78 5.63
C ASN A 224 -22.56 10.99 5.91
N VAL A 225 -22.57 9.71 5.57
CA VAL A 225 -21.40 8.82 5.69
C VAL A 225 -20.53 8.93 4.45
N ARG A 226 -19.21 9.02 4.63
CA ARG A 226 -18.21 9.00 3.55
C ARG A 226 -17.68 7.59 3.27
N VAL A 227 -17.33 6.86 4.32
CA VAL A 227 -16.75 5.51 4.25
C VAL A 227 -17.21 4.67 5.44
N PHE A 228 -17.25 3.35 5.29
CA PHE A 228 -17.60 2.40 6.35
C PHE A 228 -16.76 1.12 6.26
N TYR A 229 -16.66 0.43 7.39
CA TYR A 229 -15.91 -0.82 7.59
C TYR A 229 -16.78 -1.81 8.37
N PRO A 230 -17.42 -2.78 7.70
CA PRO A 230 -18.18 -3.84 8.36
C PRO A 230 -17.33 -4.65 9.33
N LEU A 231 -17.90 -4.97 10.49
CA LEU A 231 -17.30 -5.84 11.50
C LEU A 231 -18.22 -7.04 11.79
N GLU A 232 -17.71 -8.00 12.55
CA GLU A 232 -18.50 -9.15 13.03
C GLU A 232 -19.70 -8.72 13.89
N ASP A 233 -20.68 -9.62 14.02
CA ASP A 233 -21.85 -9.47 14.88
C ASP A 233 -22.70 -8.21 14.61
N GLY A 234 -22.68 -7.74 13.37
CA GLY A 234 -23.53 -6.62 12.94
C GLY A 234 -23.06 -5.25 13.42
N LYS A 235 -21.79 -5.15 13.84
CA LYS A 235 -21.09 -3.90 14.11
C LYS A 235 -20.47 -3.33 12.83
N LEU A 236 -20.12 -2.04 12.84
CA LEU A 236 -19.28 -1.42 11.82
C LEU A 236 -18.63 -0.14 12.34
N LEU A 237 -17.50 0.25 11.73
CA LEU A 237 -16.97 1.61 11.85
C LEU A 237 -17.40 2.45 10.66
N TYR A 238 -17.63 3.74 10.84
CA TYR A 238 -17.87 4.66 9.72
C TYR A 238 -17.34 6.06 10.00
N ILE A 239 -16.98 6.75 8.93
CA ILE A 239 -16.54 8.15 8.96
C ILE A 239 -17.60 9.01 8.28
N ASP A 240 -17.98 10.10 8.95
CA ASP A 240 -19.03 10.99 8.46
C ASP A 240 -18.49 12.20 7.67
N LYS A 241 -19.39 13.10 7.29
CA LYS A 241 -19.07 14.34 6.55
C LYS A 241 -18.16 15.30 7.30
N ASP A 242 -18.13 15.23 8.63
CA ASP A 242 -17.37 16.13 9.49
C ASP A 242 -16.01 15.51 9.87
N SER A 243 -15.63 14.40 9.20
CA SER A 243 -14.43 13.60 9.50
C SER A 243 -14.42 13.11 10.95
N GLU A 244 -15.59 12.70 11.46
CA GLU A 244 -15.72 12.04 12.75
C GLU A 244 -15.85 10.52 12.56
N LEU A 245 -15.15 9.75 13.39
CA LEU A 245 -15.18 8.29 13.41
C LEU A 245 -16.22 7.80 14.41
N PHE A 246 -17.10 6.91 13.96
CA PHE A 246 -18.14 6.29 14.77
C PHE A 246 -18.03 4.77 14.75
N CYS A 247 -18.42 4.15 15.86
CA CYS A 247 -18.70 2.73 15.95
C CYS A 247 -20.21 2.53 16.11
N TYR A 248 -20.80 1.73 15.23
CA TYR A 248 -22.16 1.22 15.40
C TYR A 248 -22.08 -0.15 16.06
N ASP A 249 -22.73 -0.31 17.21
CA ASP A 249 -22.69 -1.56 17.99
C ASP A 249 -23.73 -2.60 17.55
N GLY A 250 -24.52 -2.26 16.53
CA GLY A 250 -25.63 -3.06 16.02
C GLY A 250 -27.01 -2.50 16.39
N GLU A 251 -27.08 -1.52 17.29
CA GLU A 251 -28.29 -0.81 17.68
C GLU A 251 -28.11 0.71 17.61
N VAL A 252 -27.00 1.23 18.13
CA VAL A 252 -26.69 2.66 18.22
C VAL A 252 -25.27 2.97 17.75
N SER A 253 -25.07 4.20 17.27
CA SER A 253 -23.74 4.71 16.91
C SER A 253 -23.16 5.53 18.07
N VAL A 254 -21.91 5.24 18.41
CA VAL A 254 -21.11 5.97 19.39
C VAL A 254 -19.96 6.64 18.66
N LYS A 255 -19.74 7.93 18.92
CA LYS A 255 -18.58 8.64 18.39
C LYS A 255 -17.31 8.18 19.12
N ILE A 256 -16.30 7.80 18.35
CA ILE A 256 -15.01 7.30 18.84
C ILE A 256 -13.96 8.39 18.76
N ALA A 257 -13.87 9.07 17.62
CA ALA A 257 -12.94 10.16 17.41
C ALA A 257 -13.56 11.25 16.53
N ASP A 258 -12.94 12.43 16.56
CA ASP A 258 -13.29 13.56 15.72
C ASP A 258 -12.05 14.19 15.09
N SER A 259 -12.29 15.05 14.08
CA SER A 259 -11.24 15.81 13.41
C SER A 259 -10.16 14.96 12.72
N LEU A 260 -10.56 13.80 12.16
CA LEU A 260 -9.65 12.91 11.46
C LEU A 260 -9.02 13.61 10.24
N GLN A 261 -7.72 13.43 10.07
CA GLN A 261 -6.93 13.94 8.95
C GLN A 261 -6.59 12.84 7.95
N GLY A 262 -6.24 11.65 8.44
CA GLY A 262 -5.97 10.44 7.67
C GLY A 262 -6.40 9.19 8.43
N TYR A 263 -6.58 8.08 7.71
CA TYR A 263 -6.95 6.79 8.28
C TYR A 263 -6.43 5.64 7.40
N TYR A 264 -6.03 4.54 8.04
CA TYR A 264 -5.33 3.40 7.47
C TYR A 264 -5.89 2.13 8.09
N GLN A 265 -6.44 1.23 7.28
CA GLN A 265 -6.81 -0.10 7.75
C GLN A 265 -5.53 -0.92 7.97
N LEU A 266 -5.48 -1.68 9.06
CA LEU A 266 -4.39 -2.64 9.26
C LEU A 266 -4.47 -3.72 8.17
N LYS A 267 -3.34 -4.05 7.54
CA LYS A 267 -3.27 -5.06 6.47
C LYS A 267 -3.72 -6.45 6.95
N ASP A 268 -3.51 -6.77 8.21
CA ASP A 268 -4.00 -7.99 8.85
C ASP A 268 -5.54 -8.01 9.06
N GLY A 269 -6.23 -6.90 8.80
CA GLY A 269 -7.67 -6.74 8.93
C GLY A 269 -8.17 -6.66 10.37
N THR A 270 -7.31 -6.41 11.36
CA THR A 270 -7.70 -6.46 12.78
C THR A 270 -8.08 -5.11 13.39
N GLY A 271 -7.89 -4.01 12.66
CA GLY A 271 -8.09 -2.67 13.21
C GLY A 271 -7.94 -1.54 12.20
N LEU A 272 -8.04 -0.32 12.72
CA LEU A 272 -7.86 0.93 12.00
C LEU A 272 -6.88 1.83 12.78
N VAL A 273 -5.93 2.45 12.08
CA VAL A 273 -5.09 3.53 12.59
C VAL A 273 -5.56 4.84 11.94
N TYR A 274 -5.57 5.95 12.66
CA TYR A 274 -5.92 7.25 12.14
C TYR A 274 -5.12 8.36 12.77
N THR A 275 -5.06 9.49 12.06
CA THR A 275 -4.41 10.71 12.50
C THR A 275 -5.45 11.78 12.83
N LYS A 276 -5.23 12.54 13.89
CA LYS A 276 -6.06 13.69 14.29
C LYS A 276 -5.20 14.86 14.72
N GLY A 277 -5.74 16.08 14.64
CA GLY A 277 -5.01 17.30 14.97
C GLY A 277 -4.72 18.17 13.75
N ASN A 278 -3.68 19.01 13.82
CA ASN A 278 -3.32 19.93 12.75
C ASN A 278 -1.85 19.75 12.34
N ALA A 279 -1.55 20.09 11.08
CA ALA A 279 -0.21 19.89 10.52
C ALA A 279 0.86 20.78 11.17
N ASP A 280 0.48 21.95 11.72
CA ASP A 280 1.43 22.89 12.32
C ASP A 280 2.01 22.37 13.65
N GLU A 281 1.23 21.58 14.40
CA GLU A 281 1.61 20.98 15.69
C GLU A 281 2.05 19.51 15.54
N GLY A 282 1.87 18.93 14.34
CA GLY A 282 1.93 17.50 14.11
C GLY A 282 0.64 16.79 14.56
N PHE A 283 0.39 15.62 13.98
CA PHE A 283 -0.79 14.82 14.22
C PHE A 283 -0.58 13.83 15.37
N ASP A 284 -1.64 13.63 16.14
CA ASP A 284 -1.77 12.48 17.02
C ASP A 284 -2.14 11.25 16.17
N VAL A 285 -1.43 10.15 16.38
CA VAL A 285 -1.71 8.84 15.81
C VAL A 285 -2.45 8.02 16.86
N CYS A 286 -3.62 7.53 16.49
CA CYS A 286 -4.49 6.72 17.33
C CYS A 286 -4.92 5.46 16.58
N GLY A 287 -5.30 4.43 17.33
CA GLY A 287 -5.74 3.15 16.80
C GLY A 287 -7.03 2.68 17.44
N VAL A 288 -7.80 1.89 16.71
CA VAL A 288 -8.99 1.19 17.21
C VAL A 288 -8.93 -0.25 16.72
N SER A 289 -8.98 -1.20 17.67
CA SER A 289 -9.06 -2.62 17.36
C SER A 289 -10.50 -3.00 17.02
N TYR A 290 -10.71 -3.83 16.00
CA TYR A 290 -12.05 -4.32 15.64
C TYR A 290 -12.67 -5.21 16.71
N ASN A 291 -11.85 -5.84 17.57
CA ASN A 291 -12.33 -6.60 18.72
C ASN A 291 -12.93 -5.67 19.80
N ASN A 292 -12.39 -4.47 19.95
CA ASN A 292 -12.82 -3.45 20.92
C ASN A 292 -13.03 -2.08 20.22
N PRO A 293 -14.02 -1.97 19.30
CA PRO A 293 -14.09 -0.87 18.34
C PRO A 293 -14.51 0.48 18.94
N THR A 294 -14.80 0.51 20.25
CA THR A 294 -15.15 1.71 21.00
C THR A 294 -14.00 2.25 21.85
N GLU A 295 -12.90 1.51 21.96
CA GLU A 295 -11.74 1.89 22.77
C GLU A 295 -10.67 2.47 21.84
N GLU A 296 -10.47 3.78 21.92
CA GLU A 296 -9.35 4.45 21.28
C GLU A 296 -8.06 4.11 22.04
N VAL A 297 -7.03 3.73 21.29
CA VAL A 297 -5.65 3.57 21.76
C VAL A 297 -4.84 4.73 21.22
N PHE A 298 -4.26 5.53 22.12
CA PHE A 298 -3.31 6.56 21.73
C PHE A 298 -1.96 5.90 21.44
N LEU A 299 -1.43 6.09 20.24
CA LEU A 299 -0.21 5.45 19.77
C LEU A 299 0.99 6.40 19.85
N ALA A 300 0.87 7.60 19.26
CA ALA A 300 1.94 8.58 19.21
C ALA A 300 1.42 10.02 19.01
N ASP A 301 2.19 11.04 19.38
CA ASP A 301 1.89 12.46 19.14
C ASP A 301 2.94 13.15 18.26
N GLY A 302 2.52 14.27 17.67
CA GLY A 302 3.39 15.16 16.91
C GLY A 302 3.95 14.51 15.64
N MET A 303 3.26 13.51 15.08
CA MET A 303 3.69 12.80 13.89
C MET A 303 3.29 13.56 12.63
N THR A 304 4.10 13.48 11.59
CA THR A 304 3.77 14.03 10.28
C THR A 304 2.82 13.10 9.53
N ASP A 305 3.00 11.79 9.65
CA ASP A 305 2.25 10.79 8.87
C ASP A 305 2.37 9.37 9.43
N VAL A 306 1.46 8.48 9.00
CA VAL A 306 1.56 7.02 9.18
C VAL A 306 2.03 6.42 7.86
N MET A 307 3.13 5.67 7.93
CA MET A 307 3.87 5.16 6.77
C MET A 307 3.55 3.71 6.47
N LEU A 308 3.36 2.90 7.51
CA LEU A 308 2.98 1.50 7.43
C LEU A 308 2.02 1.20 8.58
N ALA A 309 0.95 0.48 8.27
CA ALA A 309 -0.02 -0.01 9.23
C ALA A 309 -0.27 -1.50 8.89
N ASP A 310 0.69 -2.36 9.23
CA ASP A 310 0.66 -3.77 8.82
C ASP A 310 -0.27 -4.57 9.73
N ASP A 311 0.01 -4.51 11.04
CA ASP A 311 -0.78 -5.12 12.10
C ASP A 311 -0.73 -4.23 13.36
N GLN A 312 -1.27 -4.73 14.48
CA GLN A 312 -1.32 -3.98 15.74
C GLN A 312 0.04 -3.83 16.43
N GLU A 313 1.07 -4.57 16.02
CA GLU A 313 2.43 -4.54 16.58
C GLU A 313 3.40 -3.72 15.70
N HIS A 314 3.11 -3.60 14.40
CA HIS A 314 4.02 -3.08 13.40
C HIS A 314 3.44 -1.84 12.67
N ILE A 315 3.39 -0.72 13.38
CA ILE A 315 2.92 0.57 12.84
C ILE A 315 4.10 1.52 12.77
N LEU A 316 4.45 1.96 11.56
CA LEU A 316 5.51 2.95 11.35
C LEU A 316 4.92 4.34 11.16
N CYS A 317 5.42 5.28 11.95
CA CYS A 317 5.09 6.70 11.85
C CYS A 317 6.36 7.49 11.58
N ARG A 318 6.20 8.69 11.02
CA ARG A 318 7.30 9.63 10.82
C ARG A 318 7.00 10.98 11.46
N ARG A 319 8.03 11.71 11.84
CA ARG A 319 7.94 13.09 12.35
C ARG A 319 9.10 13.92 11.80
N TYR A 320 8.82 15.17 11.48
CA TYR A 320 9.85 16.15 11.14
C TYR A 320 10.83 16.39 12.29
N ASP A 321 12.14 16.34 12.03
CA ASP A 321 13.15 16.41 13.08
C ASP A 321 13.42 17.86 13.58
N GLY A 322 12.95 18.87 12.84
CA GLY A 322 13.07 20.28 13.19
C GLY A 322 14.41 20.92 12.81
N GLN A 323 15.37 20.16 12.28
CA GLN A 323 16.73 20.61 11.96
C GLN A 323 16.90 20.95 10.47
N SER A 324 16.30 20.18 9.55
CA SER A 324 16.33 20.42 8.12
C SER A 324 14.95 20.16 7.48
N GLU A 325 14.63 20.83 6.37
CA GLU A 325 13.34 20.67 5.67
C GLU A 325 13.08 19.24 5.15
N ASP A 326 14.12 18.40 5.13
CA ASP A 326 14.10 17.08 4.50
C ASP A 326 14.23 15.92 5.50
N ASP A 327 14.76 16.17 6.71
CA ASP A 327 15.05 15.10 7.67
C ASP A 327 13.84 14.70 8.53
N GLN A 328 13.59 13.38 8.58
CA GLN A 328 12.45 12.80 9.29
C GLN A 328 12.90 11.74 10.28
N LEU A 329 12.36 11.74 11.49
CA LEU A 329 12.54 10.65 12.45
C LEU A 329 11.48 9.58 12.22
N VAL A 330 11.88 8.30 12.24
CA VAL A 330 10.98 7.15 12.11
C VAL A 330 10.70 6.54 13.48
N PHE A 331 9.43 6.24 13.74
CA PHE A 331 8.95 5.66 14.98
C PHE A 331 8.21 4.35 14.68
N LEU A 332 8.50 3.32 15.47
CA LEU A 332 7.69 2.13 15.58
C LEU A 332 6.75 2.29 16.76
N THR A 333 5.47 2.14 16.50
CA THR A 333 4.42 2.14 17.52
C THR A 333 3.56 0.89 17.40
N SER A 334 2.80 0.60 18.44
CA SER A 334 1.92 -0.56 18.52
C SER A 334 0.76 -0.27 19.48
N PHE A 335 -0.23 -1.15 19.47
CA PHE A 335 -1.38 -1.05 20.38
C PHE A 335 -1.03 -1.41 21.83
N GLU A 336 0.05 -2.14 22.08
CA GLU A 336 0.41 -2.63 23.43
C GLU A 336 1.73 -2.03 23.98
N GLU A 337 2.73 -1.85 23.13
CA GLU A 337 4.05 -1.35 23.51
C GLU A 337 4.20 0.16 23.28
N GLU A 338 5.09 0.78 24.06
CA GLU A 338 5.39 2.20 23.92
C GLU A 338 6.10 2.49 22.59
N THR A 339 5.77 3.65 22.01
CA THR A 339 6.42 4.16 20.80
C THR A 339 7.92 4.26 20.97
N LYS A 340 8.64 3.64 20.03
CA LYS A 340 10.09 3.60 19.99
C LYS A 340 10.60 4.31 18.75
N GLU A 341 11.47 5.28 18.93
CA GLU A 341 12.26 5.84 17.83
C GLU A 341 13.20 4.76 17.27
N LEU A 342 13.12 4.51 15.97
CA LEU A 342 13.91 3.49 15.30
C LEU A 342 15.36 3.92 15.05
N GLY A 343 15.64 5.23 15.18
CA GLY A 343 16.97 5.80 15.16
C GLY A 343 17.38 6.34 13.79
N THR A 344 18.19 7.40 13.87
CA THR A 344 18.72 8.26 12.81
C THR A 344 17.63 8.95 11.97
N PRO A 345 17.72 10.28 11.76
CA PRO A 345 16.86 10.95 10.79
C PRO A 345 17.01 10.27 9.42
N VAL A 346 15.95 10.29 8.62
CA VAL A 346 15.85 9.68 7.31
C VAL A 346 15.54 10.74 6.27
N SER A 347 16.18 10.65 5.10
CA SER A 347 15.90 11.54 3.97
C SER A 347 14.78 10.99 3.08
N ASP A 348 14.78 9.68 2.82
CA ASP A 348 13.82 9.01 1.94
C ASP A 348 13.41 7.65 2.51
N MET A 349 12.13 7.28 2.33
CA MET A 349 11.58 6.02 2.82
C MET A 349 10.40 5.49 1.98
N TYR A 350 10.40 4.19 1.70
CA TYR A 350 9.41 3.53 0.83
C TYR A 350 8.94 2.21 1.44
N ALA A 351 7.63 1.99 1.42
CA ALA A 351 6.98 0.80 1.95
C ALA A 351 6.37 -0.04 0.82
N TRP A 352 6.53 -1.36 0.90
CA TRP A 352 5.95 -2.32 -0.03
C TRP A 352 4.78 -3.09 0.57
N GLU A 353 3.98 -3.71 -0.28
CA GLU A 353 2.83 -4.53 0.14
C GLU A 353 3.24 -5.68 1.06
N ASN A 354 4.43 -6.25 0.85
CA ASN A 354 4.98 -7.33 1.67
C ASN A 354 5.51 -6.90 3.05
N GLY A 355 5.23 -5.66 3.48
CA GLY A 355 5.60 -5.12 4.79
C GLY A 355 7.04 -4.60 4.88
N ALA A 356 7.86 -4.77 3.84
CA ALA A 356 9.22 -4.26 3.83
C ALA A 356 9.22 -2.73 3.65
N VAL A 357 10.08 -2.07 4.43
CA VAL A 357 10.33 -0.63 4.34
C VAL A 357 11.82 -0.38 4.18
N TYR A 358 12.22 0.35 3.16
CA TYR A 358 13.61 0.76 2.95
C TYR A 358 13.75 2.25 3.17
N TYR A 359 14.83 2.66 3.84
CA TYR A 359 15.10 4.06 4.10
C TYR A 359 16.59 4.39 4.18
N PHE A 360 16.93 5.63 3.84
CA PHE A 360 18.28 6.18 3.95
C PHE A 360 18.41 7.01 5.22
N ALA A 361 19.45 6.76 6.01
CA ALA A 361 19.75 7.53 7.20
C ALA A 361 20.54 8.80 6.84
N SER A 362 20.08 9.96 7.32
CA SER A 362 20.64 11.29 7.02
C SER A 362 21.49 11.89 8.16
N GLY A 363 21.37 11.42 9.39
CA GLY A 363 22.17 11.90 10.53
C GLY A 363 23.53 11.22 10.71
N GLU A 364 23.85 10.21 9.90
CA GLU A 364 25.13 9.48 9.92
C GLU A 364 26.03 9.84 8.73
N ASN A 365 25.64 10.86 7.95
CA ASN A 365 26.29 11.18 6.69
C ASN A 365 27.77 11.48 6.91
N THR A 366 28.60 10.75 6.17
CA THR A 366 30.01 11.08 6.06
C THR A 366 30.17 11.94 4.83
N GLU A 367 30.77 13.12 4.97
CA GLU A 367 31.17 13.90 3.81
C GLU A 367 32.09 13.01 2.97
N CYS A 368 31.69 12.80 1.72
CA CYS A 368 32.46 12.05 0.75
C CYS A 368 33.13 13.07 -0.17
N GLU A 369 34.45 13.13 -0.14
CA GLU A 369 35.24 14.01 -1.00
C GLU A 369 35.84 13.21 -2.15
N LEU A 370 36.23 13.89 -3.24
CA LEU A 370 36.91 13.21 -4.35
C LEU A 370 38.18 12.47 -3.88
N GLU A 371 38.81 13.00 -2.82
CA GLU A 371 39.99 12.42 -2.17
C GLU A 371 39.74 11.00 -1.63
N ASP A 372 38.49 10.64 -1.29
CA ASP A 372 38.15 9.29 -0.83
C ASP A 372 38.18 8.26 -1.96
N PHE A 373 38.08 8.73 -3.21
CA PHE A 373 38.02 7.89 -4.42
C PHE A 373 39.34 7.87 -5.20
N VAL A 374 40.36 8.60 -4.75
CA VAL A 374 41.66 8.67 -5.44
C VAL A 374 42.83 8.40 -4.50
N ILE A 375 43.92 7.86 -5.05
CA ILE A 375 45.21 7.77 -4.35
C ILE A 375 46.29 8.43 -5.19
N ASP A 376 47.16 9.24 -4.56
CA ASP A 376 48.33 9.81 -5.24
C ASP A 376 49.59 9.01 -4.93
N SER A 377 49.88 7.98 -5.72
CA SER A 377 51.13 7.22 -5.57
C SER A 377 52.38 8.00 -5.98
N ARG A 378 52.23 9.16 -6.67
CA ARG A 378 53.34 10.01 -7.12
C ARG A 378 53.83 10.98 -6.04
N GLY A 379 52.97 11.35 -5.11
CA GLY A 379 53.24 12.30 -4.03
C GLY A 379 53.40 13.76 -4.49
N ASN A 380 52.67 14.19 -5.54
CA ASN A 380 52.72 15.52 -6.11
C ASN A 380 51.41 16.30 -5.90
N THR A 381 51.35 17.09 -4.84
CA THR A 381 50.13 17.77 -4.37
C THR A 381 49.63 18.93 -5.24
N GLU A 382 50.47 19.58 -6.07
CA GLU A 382 50.05 20.75 -6.86
C GLU A 382 49.22 20.37 -8.10
N GLN A 383 49.56 19.28 -8.78
CA GLN A 383 48.83 18.80 -9.96
C GLN A 383 47.47 18.21 -9.58
N TRP A 384 47.36 17.62 -8.38
CA TRP A 384 46.10 17.12 -7.83
C TRP A 384 45.07 18.25 -7.65
N GLN A 385 45.46 19.37 -7.03
CA GLN A 385 44.54 20.48 -6.75
C GLN A 385 43.92 21.10 -8.01
N GLU A 386 44.68 21.13 -9.12
CA GLU A 386 44.15 21.62 -10.40
C GLU A 386 43.17 20.63 -11.04
N LEU A 387 43.51 19.34 -11.02
CA LEU A 387 42.65 18.26 -11.52
C LEU A 387 41.37 18.10 -10.70
N GLN A 388 41.47 18.14 -9.38
CA GLN A 388 40.33 18.07 -8.46
C GLN A 388 39.33 19.18 -8.75
N LYS A 389 39.81 20.42 -8.83
CA LYS A 389 38.96 21.59 -9.10
C LYS A 389 38.29 21.51 -10.48
N GLU A 390 38.98 20.94 -11.45
CA GLU A 390 38.44 20.73 -12.79
C GLU A 390 37.38 19.59 -12.79
N ALA A 391 37.66 18.45 -12.15
CA ALA A 391 36.72 17.33 -12.01
C ALA A 391 35.44 17.71 -11.26
N GLU A 392 35.57 18.40 -10.12
CA GLU A 392 34.45 18.93 -9.32
C GLU A 392 33.58 19.94 -10.10
N SER A 393 34.13 20.53 -11.18
CA SER A 393 33.38 21.45 -12.05
C SER A 393 32.54 20.74 -13.13
N TYR A 394 32.88 19.49 -13.46
CA TYR A 394 32.17 18.67 -14.45
C TYR A 394 31.10 17.81 -13.80
N HIS A 395 31.45 17.10 -12.73
CA HIS A 395 30.54 16.29 -11.93
C HIS A 395 30.67 16.73 -10.47
N PRO A 396 29.62 17.34 -9.86
CA PRO A 396 29.66 17.61 -8.44
C PRO A 396 29.81 16.26 -7.73
N VAL A 397 30.97 16.06 -7.11
CA VAL A 397 31.25 14.86 -6.34
C VAL A 397 30.18 14.78 -5.25
N PRO A 398 29.52 13.64 -5.09
CA PRO A 398 28.40 13.59 -4.21
C PRO A 398 28.84 13.85 -2.78
N THR A 399 28.20 14.84 -2.19
CA THR A 399 28.73 15.50 -1.00
C THR A 399 28.51 14.69 0.27
N GLU A 400 27.69 13.63 0.21
CA GLU A 400 27.24 12.89 1.39
C GLU A 400 27.05 11.40 1.09
N CYS A 401 27.70 10.56 1.88
CA CYS A 401 27.48 9.12 1.87
C CYS A 401 26.51 8.70 3.00
N GLN A 402 25.45 7.98 2.63
CA GLN A 402 24.37 7.56 3.53
C GLN A 402 24.42 6.06 3.86
N SER A 403 23.69 5.67 4.90
CA SER A 403 23.42 4.26 5.24
C SER A 403 22.02 3.85 4.77
N LEU A 404 21.87 2.66 4.17
CA LEU A 404 20.57 2.08 3.80
C LEU A 404 20.15 1.03 4.82
N TYR A 405 18.90 1.13 5.26
CA TYR A 405 18.28 0.21 6.19
C TYR A 405 17.03 -0.43 5.59
N GLU A 406 16.77 -1.66 6.03
CA GLU A 406 15.55 -2.43 5.75
C GLU A 406 14.85 -2.65 7.09
N TYR A 407 13.59 -2.23 7.19
CA TYR A 407 12.66 -2.66 8.22
C TYR A 407 11.75 -3.75 7.65
N LYS A 408 11.61 -4.86 8.36
CA LYS A 408 10.64 -5.92 8.03
C LYS A 408 10.34 -6.74 9.28
N ASP A 409 9.07 -7.05 9.50
CA ASP A 409 8.61 -7.92 10.60
C ASP A 409 9.16 -7.49 11.99
N GLY A 410 9.21 -6.18 12.26
CA GLY A 410 9.72 -5.61 13.51
C GLY A 410 11.25 -5.55 13.64
N GLU A 411 12.00 -6.09 12.68
CA GLU A 411 13.46 -6.07 12.66
C GLU A 411 13.99 -4.96 11.75
N ILE A 412 15.05 -4.29 12.21
CA ILE A 412 15.83 -3.35 11.40
C ILE A 412 17.16 -3.99 11.06
N LYS A 413 17.51 -3.97 9.77
CA LYS A 413 18.76 -4.46 9.24
C LYS A 413 19.44 -3.37 8.42
N GLN A 414 20.68 -3.04 8.78
CA GLN A 414 21.53 -2.21 7.93
C GLN A 414 21.96 -3.04 6.70
N ILE A 415 21.66 -2.54 5.51
CA ILE A 415 22.05 -3.15 4.23
C ILE A 415 23.49 -2.75 3.88
N THR A 416 23.80 -1.46 4.02
CA THR A 416 25.17 -0.92 3.88
C THR A 416 25.33 0.36 4.71
N ALA A 417 26.58 0.74 5.03
CA ALA A 417 26.91 1.66 6.12
C ALA A 417 27.79 2.84 5.67
N ASN A 418 27.20 4.04 5.53
CA ASN A 418 27.87 5.28 5.10
C ASN A 418 28.66 5.09 3.80
N ASP A 419 28.06 4.33 2.89
CA ASP A 419 28.70 3.90 1.65
C ASP A 419 27.86 4.25 0.42
N ILE A 420 26.71 4.91 0.62
CA ILE A 420 25.79 5.17 -0.49
C ILE A 420 25.92 6.58 -0.98
N ASN A 421 26.25 6.66 -2.25
CA ASN A 421 26.30 7.87 -3.00
C ASN A 421 25.05 7.95 -3.91
N ASN A 422 24.09 8.78 -3.51
CA ASN A 422 22.93 9.34 -4.23
C ASN A 422 22.28 8.55 -5.40
N ALA A 423 22.26 7.22 -5.35
CA ALA A 423 21.57 6.37 -6.33
C ALA A 423 20.30 5.74 -5.74
N GLY A 424 19.71 6.34 -4.69
CA GLY A 424 18.54 5.84 -3.96
C GLY A 424 17.24 5.89 -4.75
N LEU A 425 17.27 5.35 -5.96
CA LEU A 425 16.16 5.29 -6.88
C LEU A 425 15.38 4.01 -6.62
N TYR A 426 14.15 4.21 -6.17
CA TYR A 426 13.16 3.16 -5.98
C TYR A 426 12.61 2.77 -7.35
N ARG A 427 12.79 1.50 -7.72
CA ARG A 427 12.60 1.01 -9.09
C ARG A 427 11.98 -0.39 -9.03
N GLY A 428 10.75 -0.53 -9.54
CA GLY A 428 10.03 -1.82 -9.54
C GLY A 428 9.86 -2.40 -8.13
N ASN A 429 10.35 -3.62 -7.90
CA ASN A 429 10.33 -4.27 -6.57
C ASN A 429 11.65 -4.11 -5.81
N SER A 430 12.52 -3.19 -6.22
CA SER A 430 13.91 -3.10 -5.78
C SER A 430 14.36 -1.67 -5.45
N VAL A 431 15.44 -1.60 -4.66
CA VAL A 431 16.21 -0.38 -4.38
C VAL A 431 17.56 -0.46 -5.08
N LEU A 432 17.84 0.46 -6.01
CA LEU A 432 19.18 0.65 -6.57
C LEU A 432 20.03 1.45 -5.57
N TYR A 433 21.32 1.13 -5.45
CA TYR A 433 22.26 1.92 -4.66
C TYR A 433 23.71 1.69 -5.11
N LEU A 434 24.57 2.69 -4.85
CA LEU A 434 26.02 2.56 -4.99
C LEU A 434 26.65 2.23 -3.64
N ASP A 435 27.70 1.42 -3.60
CA ASP A 435 28.45 1.06 -2.39
C ASP A 435 29.93 1.45 -2.59
N VAL A 436 30.28 2.66 -2.14
CA VAL A 436 31.56 3.29 -2.46
C VAL A 436 32.76 2.62 -1.82
N LYS A 437 32.61 1.97 -0.65
CA LYS A 437 33.72 1.27 0.01
C LYS A 437 34.18 0.02 -0.73
N LYS A 438 33.35 -0.51 -1.63
CA LYS A 438 33.72 -1.65 -2.47
C LYS A 438 34.47 -1.24 -3.73
N MET A 439 34.52 0.07 -4.03
CA MET A 439 35.26 0.60 -5.16
C MET A 439 36.74 0.78 -4.79
N GLU A 440 37.62 0.28 -5.65
CA GLU A 440 39.05 0.56 -5.57
C GLU A 440 39.30 2.03 -5.98
N PRO A 441 40.11 2.78 -5.21
CA PRO A 441 40.40 4.16 -5.55
C PRO A 441 41.21 4.25 -6.84
N VAL A 442 41.00 5.32 -7.60
CA VAL A 442 41.74 5.62 -8.83
C VAL A 442 43.13 6.14 -8.47
N ASP A 443 44.18 5.51 -9.00
CA ASP A 443 45.54 6.02 -8.83
C ASP A 443 45.80 7.19 -9.78
N LEU A 444 46.12 8.35 -9.22
CA LEU A 444 46.45 9.53 -10.00
C LEU A 444 47.67 9.33 -10.92
N ALA A 445 48.51 8.33 -10.68
CA ALA A 445 49.56 7.94 -11.61
C ALA A 445 49.02 7.47 -12.98
N GLU A 446 47.78 6.99 -13.03
CA GLU A 446 47.09 6.57 -14.25
C GLU A 446 46.41 7.74 -14.95
N VAL A 447 46.05 8.79 -14.19
CA VAL A 447 45.28 9.95 -14.66
C VAL A 447 46.10 10.88 -15.55
N LYS A 448 45.54 11.22 -16.72
CA LYS A 448 46.15 12.12 -17.71
C LYS A 448 45.59 13.55 -17.63
N ASP A 449 44.29 13.65 -17.43
CA ASP A 449 43.47 14.86 -17.36
C ASP A 449 42.20 14.57 -16.55
N ALA A 450 41.36 15.59 -16.31
CA ALA A 450 40.15 15.46 -15.51
C ALA A 450 39.10 14.54 -16.16
N ASP A 451 38.89 14.65 -17.47
CA ASP A 451 37.95 13.79 -18.22
C ASP A 451 38.33 12.31 -18.05
N TYR A 452 39.63 11.97 -18.19
CA TYR A 452 40.10 10.61 -17.99
C TYR A 452 40.00 10.12 -16.54
N MET A 453 39.98 11.03 -15.56
CA MET A 453 39.71 10.67 -14.16
C MET A 453 38.25 10.27 -13.97
N ILE A 454 37.32 11.02 -14.55
CA ILE A 454 35.89 10.70 -14.52
C ILE A 454 35.65 9.36 -15.20
N ASP A 455 36.20 9.13 -16.40
CA ASP A 455 36.10 7.84 -17.11
C ASP A 455 36.55 6.66 -16.22
N LEU A 456 37.62 6.82 -15.44
CA LEU A 456 38.12 5.79 -14.53
C LEU A 456 37.21 5.59 -13.31
N LEU A 457 36.61 6.66 -12.77
CA LEU A 457 35.65 6.58 -11.67
C LEU A 457 34.37 5.88 -12.13
N ASP A 458 33.84 6.23 -13.29
CA ASP A 458 32.68 5.57 -13.90
C ASP A 458 32.98 4.09 -14.12
N GLN A 459 34.18 3.76 -14.63
CA GLN A 459 34.61 2.38 -14.75
C GLN A 459 34.60 1.64 -13.39
N ARG A 460 35.00 2.28 -12.28
CA ARG A 460 34.92 1.68 -10.94
C ARG A 460 33.48 1.47 -10.50
N ILE A 461 32.58 2.41 -10.78
CA ILE A 461 31.16 2.27 -10.51
C ILE A 461 30.61 1.05 -11.27
N TYR A 462 30.89 0.95 -12.57
CA TYR A 462 30.42 -0.15 -13.42
C TYR A 462 30.94 -1.51 -13.00
N GLU A 463 32.19 -1.58 -12.52
CA GLU A 463 32.82 -2.86 -12.20
C GLU A 463 32.58 -3.33 -10.75
N GLN A 464 32.31 -2.40 -9.82
CA GLN A 464 32.44 -2.69 -8.38
C GLN A 464 31.37 -2.01 -7.49
N GLY A 465 30.79 -0.91 -7.96
CA GLY A 465 30.04 0.02 -7.12
C GLY A 465 28.54 -0.21 -7.07
N MET A 466 27.92 -0.80 -8.08
CA MET A 466 26.46 -0.77 -8.23
C MET A 466 25.76 -2.03 -7.69
N TYR A 467 24.71 -1.83 -6.88
CA TYR A 467 23.95 -2.91 -6.24
C TYR A 467 22.45 -2.67 -6.30
N VAL A 468 21.69 -3.76 -6.35
CA VAL A 468 20.22 -3.76 -6.28
C VAL A 468 19.78 -4.59 -5.09
N LYS A 469 18.88 -4.08 -4.27
CA LYS A 469 18.24 -4.82 -3.16
C LYS A 469 16.75 -5.03 -3.45
N PRO A 470 16.37 -6.23 -3.93
CA PRO A 470 14.97 -6.57 -4.15
C PRO A 470 14.26 -6.94 -2.85
N THR A 471 13.00 -6.55 -2.76
CA THR A 471 12.07 -6.91 -1.66
C THR A 471 11.79 -8.41 -1.58
N SER A 472 11.98 -9.13 -2.70
CA SER A 472 11.76 -10.56 -2.87
C SER A 472 12.97 -11.41 -2.42
N ARG A 473 14.12 -10.79 -2.13
CA ARG A 473 15.38 -11.47 -1.83
C ARG A 473 15.95 -11.11 -0.47
N LYS A 474 16.73 -12.02 0.10
CA LYS A 474 17.49 -11.74 1.32
C LYS A 474 18.71 -10.83 1.07
N ASN A 475 19.49 -11.14 0.04
CA ASN A 475 20.74 -10.46 -0.28
C ASN A 475 20.56 -9.46 -1.42
N SER A 476 21.43 -8.45 -1.46
CA SER A 476 21.58 -7.57 -2.61
C SER A 476 22.27 -8.29 -3.76
N ILE A 477 21.99 -7.83 -4.99
CA ILE A 477 22.58 -8.28 -6.23
C ILE A 477 23.63 -7.26 -6.64
N HIS A 478 24.86 -7.70 -6.91
CA HIS A 478 25.92 -6.89 -7.49
C HIS A 478 25.67 -6.76 -9.00
N ILE A 479 25.55 -5.51 -9.46
CA ILE A 479 25.39 -5.16 -10.86
C ILE A 479 26.77 -4.82 -11.42
N ILE A 480 27.17 -5.49 -12.50
CA ILE A 480 28.54 -5.40 -13.02
C ILE A 480 28.57 -5.17 -14.52
N GLY A 481 29.63 -4.49 -14.97
CA GLY A 481 30.01 -4.32 -16.36
C GLY A 481 28.94 -3.64 -17.20
N GLU A 482 28.60 -4.26 -18.32
CA GLU A 482 27.65 -3.72 -19.31
C GLU A 482 26.25 -3.48 -18.73
N VAL A 483 25.83 -4.23 -17.70
CA VAL A 483 24.52 -4.01 -17.06
C VAL A 483 24.51 -2.69 -16.29
N ALA A 484 25.56 -2.43 -15.50
CA ALA A 484 25.69 -1.19 -14.73
C ALA A 484 25.77 0.02 -15.66
N LYS A 485 26.59 -0.10 -16.71
CA LYS A 485 26.69 0.92 -17.75
C LYS A 485 25.35 1.21 -18.43
N LYS A 486 24.59 0.16 -18.77
CA LYS A 486 23.27 0.33 -19.39
C LYS A 486 22.30 1.08 -18.48
N ILE A 487 22.37 0.88 -17.16
CA ILE A 487 21.52 1.60 -16.19
C ILE A 487 21.90 3.09 -16.16
N GLU A 488 23.20 3.41 -16.07
CA GLU A 488 23.65 4.82 -16.13
C GLU A 488 23.29 5.48 -17.46
N ASP A 489 23.51 4.80 -18.60
CA ASP A 489 23.14 5.34 -19.93
C ASP A 489 21.64 5.73 -19.98
N ILE A 490 20.76 4.93 -19.36
CA ILE A 490 19.32 5.21 -19.29
C ILE A 490 19.02 6.40 -18.35
N ASP A 491 19.70 6.47 -17.20
CA ASP A 491 19.51 7.55 -16.22
C ASP A 491 20.01 8.90 -16.75
N GLU A 492 21.16 8.93 -17.43
CA GLU A 492 21.72 10.12 -18.09
C GLU A 492 20.81 10.66 -19.21
N GLU A 493 20.11 9.77 -19.93
CA GLU A 493 19.11 10.14 -20.92
C GLU A 493 17.82 10.73 -20.28
N GLY A 494 17.69 10.62 -18.96
CA GLY A 494 16.54 11.07 -18.19
C GLY A 494 15.30 10.21 -18.40
N GLU A 495 15.49 8.96 -18.83
CA GLU A 495 14.40 8.00 -19.02
C GLU A 495 14.01 7.32 -17.72
N ASN A 496 12.71 7.06 -17.55
CA ASN A 496 12.25 6.26 -16.42
C ASN A 496 12.50 4.78 -16.70
N PHE A 497 13.15 4.11 -15.76
CA PHE A 497 13.35 2.67 -15.79
C PHE A 497 12.78 1.97 -14.55
N TRP A 498 12.67 0.65 -14.63
CA TRP A 498 12.26 -0.22 -13.53
C TRP A 498 13.17 -1.44 -13.45
N ILE A 499 13.48 -1.87 -12.22
CA ILE A 499 14.27 -3.06 -11.96
C ILE A 499 13.41 -4.04 -11.17
N TYR A 500 13.25 -5.23 -11.71
CA TYR A 500 12.53 -6.32 -11.08
C TYR A 500 13.47 -7.50 -10.88
N ALA A 501 13.49 -8.08 -9.68
CA ALA A 501 14.30 -9.27 -9.48
C ALA A 501 13.68 -10.22 -8.46
N ASN A 502 13.94 -11.51 -8.66
CA ASN A 502 13.67 -12.60 -7.71
C ASN A 502 15.00 -13.29 -7.34
N GLU A 503 14.96 -14.47 -6.72
CA GLU A 503 16.18 -15.21 -6.33
C GLU A 503 17.09 -15.62 -7.51
N THR A 504 16.58 -15.73 -8.74
CA THR A 504 17.32 -16.28 -9.89
C THR A 504 17.47 -15.36 -11.09
N ASP A 505 16.64 -14.33 -11.23
CA ASP A 505 16.53 -13.53 -12.44
C ASP A 505 16.30 -12.05 -12.12
N LEU A 506 16.83 -11.18 -13.00
CA LEU A 506 16.67 -9.74 -13.01
C LEU A 506 16.06 -9.31 -14.35
N PHE A 507 15.13 -8.37 -14.30
CA PHE A 507 14.60 -7.65 -15.45
C PHE A 507 14.87 -6.16 -15.29
N LEU A 508 15.21 -5.53 -16.41
CA LEU A 508 15.35 -4.09 -16.56
C LEU A 508 14.35 -3.64 -17.63
N GLU A 509 13.59 -2.59 -17.34
CA GLU A 509 12.62 -2.01 -18.28
C GLU A 509 12.89 -0.52 -18.44
N SER A 510 12.92 -0.01 -19.66
CA SER A 510 12.89 1.44 -19.96
C SER A 510 12.02 1.69 -21.19
N GLY A 511 10.93 2.43 -21.04
CA GLY A 511 10.00 2.66 -22.15
C GLY A 511 9.43 1.37 -22.74
N SER A 512 9.76 1.10 -24.02
CA SER A 512 9.41 -0.15 -24.72
C SER A 512 10.49 -1.23 -24.64
N ASP A 513 11.67 -0.86 -24.15
CA ASP A 513 12.81 -1.75 -24.11
C ASP A 513 12.77 -2.60 -22.85
N PHE A 514 13.06 -3.89 -23.04
CA PHE A 514 12.88 -4.90 -22.03
C PHE A 514 14.07 -5.85 -22.05
N TRP A 515 14.68 -6.07 -20.90
CA TRP A 515 15.88 -6.87 -20.79
C TRP A 515 15.82 -7.87 -19.64
N HIS A 516 16.51 -8.99 -19.81
CA HIS A 516 16.60 -10.08 -18.84
C HIS A 516 18.07 -10.41 -18.54
N ALA A 517 18.37 -10.73 -17.29
CA ALA A 517 19.64 -11.31 -16.90
C ALA A 517 19.44 -12.38 -15.81
N ALA A 518 20.26 -13.43 -15.86
CA ALA A 518 20.29 -14.43 -14.81
C ALA A 518 21.16 -13.95 -13.64
N ILE A 519 20.85 -14.43 -12.43
CA ILE A 519 21.60 -14.10 -11.21
C ILE A 519 22.30 -15.36 -10.72
N LYS A 520 23.62 -15.25 -10.49
CA LYS A 520 24.44 -16.36 -9.96
C LYS A 520 25.37 -15.82 -8.89
N ASN A 521 25.36 -16.45 -7.71
CA ASN A 521 26.16 -16.02 -6.55
C ASN A 521 25.98 -14.53 -6.21
N ASP A 522 24.75 -14.04 -6.27
CA ASP A 522 24.40 -12.63 -6.03
C ASP A 522 25.04 -11.65 -7.03
N GLU A 523 25.51 -12.10 -8.20
CA GLU A 523 25.98 -11.27 -9.32
C GLU A 523 25.09 -11.46 -10.55
N VAL A 524 24.83 -10.38 -11.27
CA VAL A 524 24.08 -10.38 -12.52
C VAL A 524 24.94 -10.90 -13.68
N SER A 525 24.36 -11.69 -14.58
CA SER A 525 24.99 -12.09 -15.84
C SER A 525 24.87 -10.99 -16.90
N ASP A 526 25.38 -11.27 -18.11
CA ASP A 526 25.13 -10.42 -19.27
C ASP A 526 23.63 -10.19 -19.49
N LEU A 527 23.30 -8.98 -19.95
CA LEU A 527 21.95 -8.53 -20.24
C LEU A 527 21.51 -9.03 -21.62
N GLU A 528 20.40 -9.73 -21.68
CA GLU A 528 19.76 -10.20 -22.91
C GLU A 528 18.56 -9.31 -23.23
N GLU A 529 18.56 -8.72 -24.44
CA GLU A 529 17.40 -7.97 -24.95
C GLU A 529 16.25 -8.93 -25.23
N MET A 530 15.10 -8.61 -24.66
CA MET A 530 13.87 -9.38 -24.78
C MET A 530 12.95 -8.72 -25.82
N PRO A 531 12.06 -9.49 -26.47
CA PRO A 531 10.95 -8.90 -27.21
C PRO A 531 10.14 -7.95 -26.31
N GLU A 532 9.51 -6.94 -26.92
CA GLU A 532 8.63 -5.99 -26.23
C GLU A 532 7.70 -6.69 -25.23
N GLY A 533 7.73 -6.20 -23.99
CA GLY A 533 7.11 -6.83 -22.83
C GLY A 533 7.35 -6.04 -21.56
N TYR A 534 6.77 -6.52 -20.46
CA TYR A 534 6.92 -5.93 -19.12
C TYR A 534 6.57 -6.94 -18.03
N VAL A 535 7.04 -6.70 -16.82
CA VAL A 535 6.81 -7.50 -15.62
C VAL A 535 5.43 -7.16 -15.05
N LYS A 536 4.65 -8.21 -14.79
CA LYS A 536 3.35 -8.14 -14.12
C LYS A 536 3.51 -8.31 -12.62
N SER A 537 4.26 -9.32 -12.19
CA SER A 537 4.39 -9.68 -10.78
C SER A 537 5.70 -10.40 -10.46
N VAL A 538 6.15 -10.29 -9.21
CA VAL A 538 7.40 -10.87 -8.72
C VAL A 538 7.19 -11.43 -7.31
N THR A 539 7.47 -12.70 -7.16
CA THR A 539 7.63 -13.40 -5.87
C THR A 539 9.10 -13.80 -5.70
N PRO A 540 9.53 -14.34 -4.54
CA PRO A 540 10.89 -14.84 -4.38
C PRO A 540 11.28 -15.91 -5.41
N THR A 541 10.33 -16.70 -5.92
CA THR A 541 10.59 -17.83 -6.82
C THR A 541 10.07 -17.66 -8.24
N GLU A 542 9.17 -16.70 -8.46
CA GLU A 542 8.46 -16.53 -9.73
C GLU A 542 8.50 -15.08 -10.22
N ILE A 543 8.71 -14.88 -11.52
CA ILE A 543 8.49 -13.60 -12.20
C ILE A 543 7.50 -13.84 -13.33
N TYR A 544 6.35 -13.16 -13.27
CA TYR A 544 5.36 -13.15 -14.33
C TYR A 544 5.60 -11.94 -15.23
N TYR A 545 5.73 -12.16 -16.53
CA TYR A 545 6.05 -11.11 -17.50
C TYR A 545 5.36 -11.35 -18.84
N THR A 546 5.20 -10.29 -19.61
CA THR A 546 4.59 -10.33 -20.95
C THR A 546 5.65 -10.43 -22.04
N SER A 547 5.29 -10.99 -23.19
CA SER A 547 6.14 -10.99 -24.39
C SER A 547 5.31 -11.12 -25.66
N ASN A 548 5.96 -11.04 -26.84
CA ASN A 548 5.32 -11.24 -28.14
C ASN A 548 4.13 -10.30 -28.37
N PHE A 549 4.29 -9.03 -28.02
CA PHE A 549 3.27 -8.03 -28.26
C PHE A 549 2.96 -7.89 -29.76
N TYR A 550 1.68 -7.90 -30.12
CA TYR A 550 1.22 -7.55 -31.46
C TYR A 550 -0.19 -6.98 -31.43
N THR A 551 -0.54 -6.25 -32.49
CA THR A 551 -1.89 -5.73 -32.68
C THR A 551 -2.55 -6.38 -33.89
N GLU A 552 -3.83 -6.73 -33.73
CA GLU A 552 -4.68 -7.19 -34.83
C GLU A 552 -6.01 -6.41 -34.79
N GLY A 553 -6.20 -5.51 -35.76
CA GLY A 553 -7.34 -4.59 -35.73
C GLY A 553 -7.23 -3.57 -34.59
N ASP A 554 -8.26 -3.50 -33.75
CA ASP A 554 -8.31 -2.63 -32.57
C ASP A 554 -7.85 -3.36 -31.28
N ASN A 555 -7.40 -4.62 -31.40
CA ASN A 555 -7.01 -5.46 -30.27
C ASN A 555 -5.48 -5.54 -30.14
N ALA A 556 -4.99 -5.52 -28.90
CA ALA A 556 -3.60 -5.74 -28.55
C ALA A 556 -3.46 -7.07 -27.79
N TYR A 557 -2.54 -7.91 -28.25
CA TYR A 557 -2.31 -9.25 -27.70
C TYR A 557 -0.87 -9.38 -27.21
N TYR A 558 -0.69 -10.19 -26.16
CA TYR A 558 0.61 -10.65 -25.70
C TYR A 558 0.53 -12.08 -25.14
N ASP A 559 1.69 -12.69 -24.93
CA ASP A 559 1.83 -13.92 -24.17
C ASP A 559 2.18 -13.56 -22.71
N VAL A 560 1.60 -14.29 -21.75
CA VAL A 560 2.02 -14.28 -20.34
C VAL A 560 2.98 -15.43 -20.12
N ASN A 561 4.16 -15.11 -19.61
CA ASN A 561 5.21 -16.04 -19.28
C ASN A 561 5.49 -16.01 -17.78
N VAL A 562 6.09 -17.09 -17.29
CA VAL A 562 6.59 -17.17 -15.92
C VAL A 562 8.01 -17.73 -15.95
N ILE A 563 8.91 -17.07 -15.23
CA ILE A 563 10.18 -17.68 -14.83
C ILE A 563 10.01 -18.24 -13.44
N GLU A 564 10.09 -19.56 -13.31
CA GLU A 564 9.97 -20.27 -12.04
C GLU A 564 11.31 -20.95 -11.74
N ASN A 565 12.01 -20.50 -10.69
CA ASN A 565 13.34 -21.01 -10.30
C ASN A 565 14.34 -21.04 -11.47
N GLY A 566 14.47 -19.91 -12.19
CA GLY A 566 15.37 -19.76 -13.34
C GLY A 566 14.95 -20.47 -14.62
N LYS A 567 13.72 -20.99 -14.69
CA LYS A 567 13.18 -21.66 -15.89
C LYS A 567 11.98 -20.90 -16.43
N SER A 568 12.16 -20.29 -17.60
CA SER A 568 11.08 -19.64 -18.33
C SER A 568 10.16 -20.66 -19.01
N ARG A 569 8.85 -20.37 -18.99
CA ARG A 569 7.83 -21.03 -19.80
C ARG A 569 6.68 -20.07 -20.09
N CYS A 570 6.08 -20.23 -21.26
CA CYS A 570 4.83 -19.56 -21.61
C CYS A 570 3.66 -20.21 -20.85
N LEU A 571 2.86 -19.38 -20.17
CA LEU A 571 1.74 -19.78 -19.32
C LEU A 571 0.40 -19.53 -20.02
N ALA A 572 0.24 -18.37 -20.65
CA ALA A 572 -0.93 -18.05 -21.46
C ALA A 572 -0.48 -17.43 -22.78
N LYS A 573 -1.11 -17.84 -23.89
CA LYS A 573 -0.80 -17.32 -25.23
C LYS A 573 -1.92 -16.46 -25.75
N GLU A 574 -1.54 -15.43 -26.51
CA GLU A 574 -2.48 -14.57 -27.25
C GLU A 574 -3.61 -14.06 -26.34
N VAL A 575 -3.25 -13.55 -25.17
CA VAL A 575 -4.19 -12.89 -24.26
C VAL A 575 -4.30 -11.42 -24.62
N LEU A 576 -5.48 -10.85 -24.42
CA LEU A 576 -5.74 -9.43 -24.62
C LEU A 576 -5.15 -8.61 -23.48
N GLU A 577 -4.62 -7.45 -23.84
CA GLU A 577 -4.06 -6.51 -22.87
C GLU A 577 -5.10 -5.99 -21.86
N ASP A 578 -6.37 -5.91 -22.27
CA ASP A 578 -7.48 -5.37 -21.48
C ASP A 578 -7.69 -6.05 -20.10
N TYR A 579 -7.37 -7.35 -19.97
CA TYR A 579 -7.67 -8.07 -18.73
C TYR A 579 -6.81 -9.33 -18.56
N VAL A 580 -5.95 -9.30 -17.54
CA VAL A 580 -5.18 -10.45 -17.06
C VAL A 580 -5.06 -10.39 -15.54
N LYS A 581 -5.63 -11.40 -14.85
CA LYS A 581 -5.44 -11.64 -13.42
C LYS A 581 -4.59 -12.88 -13.20
N ILE A 582 -3.52 -12.73 -12.42
CA ILE A 582 -2.65 -13.82 -11.97
C ILE A 582 -2.99 -14.09 -10.51
N TYR A 583 -3.42 -15.31 -10.19
CA TYR A 583 -3.80 -15.70 -8.83
C TYR A 583 -2.64 -16.34 -8.07
N GLU A 584 -2.67 -16.26 -6.73
CA GLU A 584 -1.64 -16.84 -5.84
C GLU A 584 -1.45 -18.36 -6.02
N ASP A 585 -2.41 -19.07 -6.62
CA ASP A 585 -2.27 -20.49 -6.96
C ASP A 585 -1.55 -20.77 -8.29
N GLY A 586 -1.06 -19.71 -8.95
CA GLY A 586 -0.35 -19.74 -10.23
C GLY A 586 -1.24 -19.93 -11.45
N THR A 587 -2.57 -19.79 -11.30
CA THR A 587 -3.50 -19.77 -12.44
C THR A 587 -3.66 -18.36 -13.01
N VAL A 588 -4.02 -18.27 -14.28
CA VAL A 588 -4.23 -16.99 -14.98
C VAL A 588 -5.64 -16.95 -15.55
N MET A 589 -6.39 -15.90 -15.23
CA MET A 589 -7.66 -15.62 -15.89
C MET A 589 -7.48 -14.40 -16.80
N ALA A 590 -7.86 -14.55 -18.06
CA ALA A 590 -7.59 -13.54 -19.07
C ALA A 590 -8.68 -13.49 -20.13
N TYR A 591 -8.79 -12.32 -20.77
CA TYR A 591 -9.50 -12.23 -22.04
C TYR A 591 -8.60 -12.73 -23.17
N THR A 592 -9.15 -13.54 -24.07
CA THR A 592 -8.38 -14.19 -25.16
C THR A 592 -8.86 -13.83 -26.56
N ASP A 593 -10.01 -13.18 -26.67
CA ASP A 593 -10.51 -12.65 -27.93
C ASP A 593 -11.55 -11.56 -27.65
N ARG A 594 -11.84 -10.73 -28.65
CA ARG A 594 -12.87 -9.70 -28.58
C ARG A 594 -13.73 -9.72 -29.83
N ASN A 595 -15.04 -9.81 -29.65
CA ASN A 595 -15.98 -9.81 -30.76
C ASN A 595 -16.26 -8.37 -31.28
N SER A 596 -16.96 -8.27 -32.42
CA SER A 596 -17.28 -6.98 -33.05
C SER A 596 -18.20 -6.08 -32.22
N ASP A 597 -18.90 -6.65 -31.24
CA ASP A 597 -19.80 -5.92 -30.34
C ASP A 597 -19.04 -5.39 -29.10
N GLY A 598 -17.73 -5.66 -29.03
CA GLY A 598 -16.84 -5.16 -27.99
C GLY A 598 -16.76 -6.08 -26.76
N GLU A 599 -17.41 -7.24 -26.78
CA GLU A 599 -17.44 -8.21 -25.69
C GLU A 599 -16.28 -9.23 -25.81
N TYR A 600 -15.86 -9.80 -24.68
CA TYR A 600 -14.66 -10.62 -24.61
C TYR A 600 -14.93 -12.13 -24.52
N GLU A 601 -14.00 -12.93 -25.03
CA GLU A 601 -13.85 -14.36 -24.70
C GLU A 601 -13.07 -14.47 -23.38
N LEU A 602 -13.68 -15.06 -22.35
CA LEU A 602 -13.04 -15.32 -21.05
C LEU A 602 -12.44 -16.72 -21.03
N SER A 603 -11.19 -16.82 -20.60
CA SER A 603 -10.50 -18.09 -20.41
C SER A 603 -9.72 -18.12 -19.10
N ILE A 604 -9.54 -19.33 -18.57
CA ILE A 604 -8.62 -19.61 -17.46
C ILE A 604 -7.52 -20.56 -17.93
N PHE A 605 -6.30 -20.30 -17.49
CA PHE A 605 -5.12 -21.11 -17.76
C PHE A 605 -4.65 -21.72 -16.44
N ASP A 606 -4.51 -23.05 -16.42
CA ASP A 606 -3.91 -23.71 -15.28
C ASP A 606 -2.40 -23.39 -15.18
N LYS A 607 -1.78 -23.71 -14.05
CA LYS A 607 -0.33 -23.49 -13.86
C LYS A 607 0.57 -24.19 -14.88
N LYS A 608 0.06 -25.14 -15.69
CA LYS A 608 0.81 -25.80 -16.77
C LYS A 608 0.58 -25.13 -18.13
N GLY A 609 -0.28 -24.12 -18.19
CA GLY A 609 -0.68 -23.39 -19.38
C GLY A 609 -1.77 -24.07 -20.20
N ASN A 610 -2.52 -25.01 -19.62
CA ASN A 610 -3.69 -25.57 -20.28
C ASN A 610 -4.84 -24.55 -20.23
N LYS A 611 -5.28 -24.11 -21.41
CA LYS A 611 -6.41 -23.19 -21.58
C LYS A 611 -7.74 -23.93 -21.43
N THR A 612 -8.62 -23.39 -20.59
CA THR A 612 -10.03 -23.73 -20.53
C THR A 612 -10.83 -22.47 -20.88
N LYS A 613 -11.54 -22.50 -22.01
CA LYS A 613 -12.47 -21.43 -22.38
C LYS A 613 -13.69 -21.51 -21.45
N ILE A 614 -14.03 -20.38 -20.82
CA ILE A 614 -15.17 -20.27 -19.91
C ILE A 614 -16.40 -19.80 -20.67
N ALA A 615 -16.31 -18.66 -21.37
CA ALA A 615 -17.45 -18.06 -22.03
C ALA A 615 -17.07 -17.06 -23.13
N ASP A 616 -18.08 -16.68 -23.92
CA ASP A 616 -18.06 -15.54 -24.84
C ASP A 616 -19.00 -14.46 -24.32
N GLY A 617 -18.78 -13.22 -24.76
CA GLY A 617 -19.70 -12.12 -24.46
C GLY A 617 -19.51 -11.53 -23.06
N VAL A 618 -18.32 -11.69 -22.47
CA VAL A 618 -18.00 -11.31 -21.10
C VAL A 618 -17.47 -9.88 -21.05
N THR A 619 -17.79 -9.14 -20.01
CA THR A 619 -17.21 -7.81 -19.73
C THR A 619 -16.57 -7.71 -18.34
N LYS A 620 -16.95 -8.60 -17.41
CA LYS A 620 -16.43 -8.71 -16.05
C LYS A 620 -16.50 -10.16 -15.56
N ALA A 621 -15.46 -10.57 -14.82
CA ALA A 621 -15.38 -11.88 -14.19
C ALA A 621 -14.68 -11.80 -12.82
N ILE A 622 -15.11 -12.64 -11.90
CA ILE A 622 -14.53 -12.82 -10.56
C ILE A 622 -14.38 -14.32 -10.30
N ARG A 623 -13.25 -14.71 -9.71
CA ARG A 623 -12.99 -16.10 -9.29
C ARG A 623 -13.07 -16.21 -7.77
N GLU A 624 -13.74 -17.24 -7.27
CA GLU A 624 -13.82 -17.60 -5.85
C GLU A 624 -12.63 -18.51 -5.42
N GLU A 625 -12.32 -18.57 -4.12
CA GLU A 625 -11.26 -19.45 -3.57
C GLU A 625 -11.48 -20.95 -3.89
N ASP A 626 -12.72 -21.41 -3.99
CA ASP A 626 -13.05 -22.80 -4.31
C ASP A 626 -12.94 -23.14 -5.81
N GLY A 627 -12.64 -22.12 -6.63
CA GLY A 627 -12.47 -22.23 -8.07
C GLY A 627 -13.71 -21.92 -8.90
N ASP A 628 -14.84 -21.60 -8.26
CA ASP A 628 -16.03 -21.10 -8.95
C ASP A 628 -15.72 -19.77 -9.67
N ILE A 629 -16.31 -19.54 -10.84
CA ILE A 629 -16.14 -18.28 -11.58
C ILE A 629 -17.50 -17.67 -11.85
N VAL A 630 -17.65 -16.42 -11.44
CA VAL A 630 -18.86 -15.63 -11.65
C VAL A 630 -18.55 -14.56 -12.67
N TYR A 631 -19.36 -14.49 -13.73
CA TYR A 631 -19.09 -13.61 -14.84
C TYR A 631 -20.40 -13.12 -15.47
N ASP A 632 -20.36 -11.94 -16.08
CA ASP A 632 -21.47 -11.49 -16.92
C ASP A 632 -21.32 -12.07 -18.33
N SER A 633 -22.45 -12.31 -18.99
CA SER A 633 -22.46 -12.63 -20.42
C SER A 633 -23.73 -12.11 -21.04
N ARG A 634 -23.62 -11.15 -21.96
CA ARG A 634 -24.77 -10.54 -22.67
C ARG A 634 -25.88 -10.06 -21.72
N HIS A 635 -25.49 -9.40 -20.63
CA HIS A 635 -26.35 -8.93 -19.54
C HIS A 635 -26.96 -10.03 -18.65
N ASP A 636 -26.60 -11.30 -18.81
CA ASP A 636 -26.97 -12.36 -17.85
C ASP A 636 -25.81 -12.59 -16.87
N LEU A 637 -26.11 -12.88 -15.60
CA LEU A 637 -25.09 -13.32 -14.64
C LEU A 637 -24.96 -14.84 -14.72
N MET A 638 -23.73 -15.32 -14.82
CA MET A 638 -23.40 -16.72 -15.03
C MET A 638 -22.47 -17.21 -13.92
N LEU A 639 -22.63 -18.48 -13.56
CA LEU A 639 -21.79 -19.19 -12.61
C LEU A 639 -21.19 -20.41 -13.31
N TYR A 640 -19.87 -20.47 -13.36
CA TYR A 640 -19.11 -21.60 -13.86
C TYR A 640 -18.65 -22.48 -12.71
N GLN A 641 -19.13 -23.74 -12.71
CA GLN A 641 -18.79 -24.76 -11.72
C GLN A 641 -18.62 -26.10 -12.41
N LYS A 642 -17.63 -26.89 -12.00
CA LYS A 642 -17.45 -28.28 -12.46
C LYS A 642 -17.52 -28.43 -13.99
N GLU A 643 -16.86 -27.51 -14.70
CA GLU A 643 -16.79 -27.47 -16.17
C GLU A 643 -18.10 -27.10 -16.89
N GLU A 644 -19.14 -26.67 -16.17
CA GLU A 644 -20.41 -26.23 -16.74
C GLU A 644 -20.75 -24.81 -16.27
N SER A 645 -21.36 -24.02 -17.16
CA SER A 645 -21.93 -22.72 -16.81
C SER A 645 -23.43 -22.83 -16.64
N GLU A 646 -23.94 -22.30 -15.53
CA GLU A 646 -25.37 -22.08 -15.34
C GLU A 646 -25.68 -20.59 -15.25
N ARG A 647 -26.85 -20.20 -15.76
CA ARG A 647 -27.32 -18.82 -15.63
C ARG A 647 -27.98 -18.63 -14.28
N ILE A 648 -27.54 -17.60 -13.57
CA ILE A 648 -27.93 -17.34 -12.18
C ILE A 648 -28.71 -16.02 -12.04
N GLY A 649 -28.48 -15.05 -12.93
CA GLY A 649 -29.17 -13.74 -12.98
C GLY A 649 -29.46 -13.27 -14.42
N ILE A 650 -30.32 -12.25 -14.58
CA ILE A 650 -30.75 -11.71 -15.89
C ILE A 650 -30.82 -10.18 -15.84
N GLY A 651 -30.31 -9.52 -16.87
CA GLY A 651 -30.37 -8.07 -17.08
C GLY A 651 -29.47 -7.26 -16.15
N ILE A 652 -28.34 -7.84 -15.73
CA ILE A 652 -27.38 -7.19 -14.84
C ILE A 652 -26.65 -6.05 -15.52
N VAL A 653 -26.35 -5.01 -14.74
CA VAL A 653 -25.49 -3.88 -15.13
C VAL A 653 -24.08 -4.08 -14.57
N ASP A 654 -23.97 -4.52 -13.31
CA ASP A 654 -22.70 -4.84 -12.65
C ASP A 654 -22.94 -5.85 -11.50
N PHE A 655 -21.87 -6.47 -10.99
CA PHE A 655 -21.91 -7.40 -9.86
C PHE A 655 -20.65 -7.32 -8.99
N TRP A 656 -20.79 -7.68 -7.71
CA TRP A 656 -19.69 -7.70 -6.74
C TRP A 656 -19.66 -9.00 -5.95
N TYR A 657 -18.47 -9.39 -5.52
CA TYR A 657 -18.24 -10.57 -4.70
C TYR A 657 -17.17 -10.30 -3.63
N ALA A 658 -17.46 -10.68 -2.38
CA ALA A 658 -16.62 -10.32 -1.24
C ALA A 658 -15.41 -11.26 -1.04
N ASP A 659 -15.48 -12.50 -1.54
CA ASP A 659 -14.42 -13.50 -1.37
C ASP A 659 -13.68 -13.76 -2.69
N GLU A 660 -13.33 -12.69 -3.42
CA GLU A 660 -12.50 -12.85 -4.62
C GLU A 660 -11.17 -13.50 -4.24
N MET A 661 -10.75 -14.48 -5.05
CA MET A 661 -9.49 -15.14 -4.89
C MET A 661 -8.34 -14.14 -5.02
N LYS A 662 -7.38 -14.22 -4.09
CA LYS A 662 -6.22 -13.33 -4.08
C LYS A 662 -5.40 -13.43 -5.35
N THR A 663 -5.08 -12.25 -5.88
CA THR A 663 -4.15 -12.09 -6.99
C THR A 663 -2.75 -11.80 -6.48
N GLU A 664 -1.75 -12.24 -7.23
CA GLU A 664 -0.38 -11.80 -7.03
C GLU A 664 -0.27 -10.27 -7.20
N GLN A 665 0.68 -9.65 -6.49
CA GLN A 665 0.91 -8.20 -6.58
C GLN A 665 1.16 -7.80 -8.04
N ASN A 666 0.34 -6.89 -8.58
CA ASN A 666 0.48 -6.39 -9.94
C ASN A 666 1.17 -5.02 -9.95
N PHE A 667 2.37 -4.95 -10.56
CA PHE A 667 3.14 -3.69 -10.61
C PHE A 667 2.57 -2.65 -11.57
N ARG A 668 1.65 -3.05 -12.46
CA ARG A 668 0.78 -2.11 -13.18
C ARG A 668 -0.61 -2.18 -12.58
N LEU A 669 -0.92 -1.24 -11.70
CA LEU A 669 -2.30 -0.94 -11.33
C LEU A 669 -3.05 -0.63 -12.64
N ASP A 670 -4.09 -1.40 -12.95
CA ASP A 670 -5.01 -1.08 -14.05
C ASP A 670 -5.60 0.32 -13.77
N TRP A 671 -5.21 1.32 -14.55
CA TRP A 671 -5.64 2.72 -14.41
C TRP A 671 -7.01 2.97 -15.03
#